data_AF-A0A370FHI1-F1
#
_entry.id   AF-A0A370FHI1-F1
#
_cell.length_a   1.000
_cell.length_b   1.000
_cell.length_c   1.000
_cell.angle_alpha   90.00
_cell.angle_beta   90.00
_cell.angle_gamma   90.00
#
_symmetry.space_group_name_H-M   'P 1'
#
loop_
_entity.id
_entity.type
_entity.pdbx_description
1 polymer ?
#
loop_
_entity_poly.entity_id
_entity_poly.type
_entity_poly.pdbx_seq_one_letter_code
_entity_poly.pdbx_strand_id
1 'polypeptide(L)'
;MQSILRSGTSSLALTVAAAAAMLAACGGGGGNNSGAAALLLAASGGTGGSGTTSPSTPGQTDPVTQTTPPRQAGLVYQAPVTEGGNGGSVVKVAVLAASGPVTLTTAPLATDAAQALVAKLVPGNLVDWVAGSTADSVVTADEAADTFNVILRKGSSAAAQFNLARYGAAVSRRGDEPGPMVAAGWVYGKTGTSVTVGDGRVVTADQAGRAYNPPIKRYEESYTLAPDVKVYNVNTADYSQSAASTLDALPVTANYDYATTSRQAAYLLFDQNYKNADKARVVAIWYFTPTSTSDGKPVWDVPSNSPMLADKGTDPVSGQAYVNINATTPTTAPYARSTEPFEMVKNTMYYVGDNEVASYLLVADMGTPDDKSDDKVIKVDAGWPNSGYQYWKNIELLGLDPRSVTDIWLTHGHSDHYGTVVEQLRMMDNAGKPVALWASKEDVQGVKADLQGNTFDITGALPATETVIRARTTNFYEYDKWYDYGNVKIMVIWAPGHTPGTTNMLFKVKNPVDGQFYTFGYHGGYGFNGLTSPTEANGWLRLSYQHGFSYLQNSITADFVSPQHTNQFPIVEVYQALKAYNRDPANAGRQLTMMEAMQSKVYDSPSINGTKITSEFANQLEKRRSVASYKASDAANSSYKSIETSGPFKPGRENGLTSVPARILDDARIVQGFVGPQNKNPAIPLLANGIVTATDQYVNDPGGYYVQVSLEVLDNGPYRGFIPEGYTQFSPGLNRSIVYKGGPVESVHAAKGTIRPPEVLRTQRLGSLADAVRILGTLQKGATVTLSLTPASEIVVPADPTKTFQ
;
A
#
# COMPACT_ATOMS: atom_id res chain seq x y z
N MET A 1 13.73 -14.62 -59.14
CA MET A 1 12.80 -14.25 -60.24
C MET A 1 11.57 -13.65 -59.56
N GLN A 2 11.32 -12.33 -59.57
CA GLN A 2 10.96 -11.42 -60.69
C GLN A 2 9.55 -11.64 -61.28
N SER A 3 8.64 -10.70 -60.99
CA SER A 3 7.56 -10.21 -61.88
C SER A 3 6.33 -11.15 -62.10
N ILE A 4 5.12 -10.77 -62.57
CA ILE A 4 4.37 -9.49 -62.81
C ILE A 4 2.90 -9.88 -63.20
N LEU A 5 1.78 -9.12 -63.13
CA LEU A 5 1.31 -7.82 -62.58
C LEU A 5 -0.22 -7.93 -62.32
N ARG A 6 -0.76 -7.30 -61.26
CA ARG A 6 -2.15 -6.74 -61.16
C ARG A 6 -3.34 -7.76 -61.25
N SER A 7 -4.59 -7.47 -60.84
CA SER A 7 -5.25 -6.30 -60.20
C SER A 7 -6.50 -6.75 -59.41
N GLY A 8 -6.87 -6.03 -58.36
CA GLY A 8 -8.20 -6.17 -57.72
C GLY A 8 -8.34 -5.28 -56.47
N THR A 9 -9.30 -4.37 -56.46
CA THR A 9 -9.53 -3.43 -55.35
C THR A 9 -10.60 -3.93 -54.37
N SER A 10 -10.25 -4.04 -53.09
CA SER A 10 -11.22 -4.04 -51.98
C SER A 10 -10.59 -3.45 -50.71
N SER A 11 -11.43 -3.04 -49.77
CA SER A 11 -11.06 -2.19 -48.63
C SER A 11 -10.30 -2.90 -47.51
N LEU A 12 -9.25 -2.25 -46.97
CA LEU A 12 -8.71 -2.60 -45.66
C LEU A 12 -9.71 -2.25 -44.57
N ALA A 13 -10.24 -3.27 -43.89
CA ALA A 13 -10.86 -3.17 -42.59
C ALA A 13 -10.54 -4.46 -41.82
N LEU A 14 -9.44 -4.47 -41.06
CA LEU A 14 -9.06 -5.61 -40.24
C LEU A 14 -8.82 -5.21 -38.79
N THR A 15 -9.63 -5.81 -37.93
CA THR A 15 -9.64 -5.72 -36.47
C THR A 15 -8.28 -5.95 -35.82
N VAL A 16 -7.89 -5.06 -34.91
CA VAL A 16 -6.94 -5.36 -33.81
C VAL A 16 -7.77 -5.58 -32.55
N ALA A 17 -7.86 -6.82 -32.06
CA ALA A 17 -8.67 -7.16 -30.89
C ALA A 17 -8.21 -8.46 -30.19
N ALA A 18 -7.21 -8.38 -29.31
CA ALA A 18 -6.89 -9.43 -28.30
C ALA A 18 -5.79 -8.99 -27.29
N ALA A 19 -5.99 -7.94 -26.48
CA ALA A 19 -5.01 -7.54 -25.44
C ALA A 19 -5.59 -6.69 -24.27
N ALA A 20 -6.85 -6.89 -23.87
CA ALA A 20 -7.47 -6.06 -22.82
C ALA A 20 -8.54 -6.81 -22.00
N ALA A 21 -8.11 -7.69 -21.08
CA ALA A 21 -9.03 -8.49 -20.24
C ALA A 21 -8.44 -8.92 -18.89
N MET A 22 -7.80 -8.01 -18.13
CA MET A 22 -7.38 -8.32 -16.75
C MET A 22 -7.43 -7.13 -15.76
N LEU A 23 -8.19 -6.07 -16.06
CA LEU A 23 -8.49 -4.95 -15.15
C LEU A 23 -10.01 -4.70 -15.07
N ALA A 24 -10.74 -5.47 -14.25
CA ALA A 24 -12.06 -5.13 -13.69
C ALA A 24 -12.62 -6.28 -12.81
N ALA A 25 -12.25 -6.36 -11.52
CA ALA A 25 -12.79 -7.40 -10.62
C ALA A 25 -12.81 -7.03 -9.12
N CYS A 26 -12.89 -5.75 -8.76
CA CYS A 26 -13.03 -5.29 -7.36
C CYS A 26 -13.95 -4.07 -7.28
N GLY A 27 -15.26 -4.31 -7.22
CA GLY A 27 -16.27 -3.25 -7.04
C GLY A 27 -17.64 -3.85 -6.73
N GLY A 28 -18.26 -3.42 -5.62
CA GLY A 28 -19.55 -3.95 -5.20
C GLY A 28 -20.29 -3.04 -4.21
N GLY A 29 -21.54 -2.69 -4.57
CA GLY A 29 -22.63 -2.21 -3.72
C GLY A 29 -22.39 -0.94 -2.91
N GLY A 30 -23.09 0.16 -3.24
CA GLY A 30 -23.13 1.40 -2.44
C GLY A 30 -23.97 1.30 -1.16
N GLY A 31 -24.09 2.41 -0.41
CA GLY A 31 -24.97 2.55 0.75
C GLY A 31 -24.36 2.08 2.08
N ASN A 32 -24.63 2.70 3.25
CA ASN A 32 -24.84 4.12 3.54
C ASN A 32 -24.59 4.38 5.05
N ASN A 33 -24.62 5.69 5.40
CA ASN A 33 -25.27 7.57 7.51
C ASN A 33 -24.89 7.48 9.10
N SER A 34 -24.32 8.59 9.63
CA SER A 34 -24.25 9.04 11.04
C SER A 34 -23.21 8.40 11.97
N GLY A 35 -22.50 9.12 12.86
CA GLY A 35 -22.73 10.41 13.56
C GLY A 35 -23.06 10.16 15.06
N ALA A 36 -22.52 10.77 16.14
CA ALA A 36 -21.42 11.73 16.49
C ALA A 36 -20.93 11.38 17.95
N ALA A 37 -19.79 11.76 18.58
CA ALA A 37 -18.75 12.81 18.47
C ALA A 37 -17.32 12.40 19.03
N ALA A 38 -16.35 13.15 19.64
CA ALA A 38 -16.29 14.14 20.75
C ALA A 38 -14.79 14.33 21.26
N LEU A 39 -14.23 15.14 22.22
CA LEU A 39 -14.40 16.39 23.05
C LEU A 39 -13.12 16.53 24.00
N LEU A 40 -12.56 17.62 24.60
CA LEU A 40 -12.28 19.07 24.33
C LEU A 40 -11.15 19.60 25.31
N LEU A 41 -10.42 20.65 24.88
CA LEU A 41 -9.75 21.80 25.60
C LEU A 41 -8.68 21.71 26.74
N ALA A 42 -7.78 22.71 26.68
CA ALA A 42 -7.09 23.51 27.75
C ALA A 42 -5.76 23.00 28.39
N ALA A 43 -4.79 23.85 28.80
CA ALA A 43 -4.45 25.28 28.51
C ALA A 43 -3.07 25.71 29.12
N SER A 44 -2.64 26.98 28.89
CA SER A 44 -1.51 27.75 29.49
C SER A 44 -0.07 27.46 28.98
N GLY A 45 0.90 28.39 29.00
CA GLY A 45 0.84 29.86 29.23
C GLY A 45 2.12 30.48 29.86
N GLY A 46 2.73 31.51 29.24
CA GLY A 46 3.91 32.22 29.78
C GLY A 46 4.44 33.36 28.87
N THR A 47 5.14 34.36 29.44
CA THR A 47 5.55 35.61 28.72
C THR A 47 6.92 36.15 29.15
N GLY A 48 7.55 36.99 28.31
CA GLY A 48 8.75 37.79 28.65
C GLY A 48 9.39 38.47 27.43
N GLY A 49 10.06 39.62 27.61
CA GLY A 49 10.75 40.31 26.50
C GLY A 49 11.54 41.58 26.88
N SER A 50 12.62 41.84 26.16
CA SER A 50 13.45 43.07 26.07
C SER A 50 14.69 42.77 25.19
N GLY A 51 15.46 43.73 24.63
CA GLY A 51 15.24 45.18 24.59
C GLY A 51 16.53 46.03 24.57
N THR A 52 17.50 45.76 23.69
CA THR A 52 18.79 46.51 23.64
C THR A 52 19.29 46.77 22.20
N THR A 53 20.04 47.86 22.02
CA THR A 53 20.49 48.43 20.72
C THR A 53 21.92 48.08 20.32
N SER A 54 22.18 47.94 19.02
CA SER A 54 23.52 47.70 18.44
C SER A 54 24.35 48.98 18.23
N PRO A 55 25.70 48.90 18.30
CA PRO A 55 26.59 49.75 17.52
C PRO A 55 26.79 49.19 16.10
N SER A 56 27.15 50.04 15.13
CA SER A 56 27.27 49.68 13.71
C SER A 56 28.71 49.49 13.24
N THR A 57 28.91 48.53 12.32
CA THR A 57 30.16 48.38 11.54
C THR A 57 29.79 48.39 10.06
N PRO A 58 30.39 49.25 9.22
CA PRO A 58 30.07 49.32 7.79
C PRO A 58 30.90 48.32 6.97
N GLY A 59 30.32 47.77 5.89
CA GLY A 59 31.12 47.23 4.78
C GLY A 59 31.19 45.71 4.60
N GLN A 60 30.11 44.98 4.85
CA GLN A 60 29.83 43.77 4.05
C GLN A 60 28.52 43.98 3.28
N THR A 61 28.60 43.85 1.95
CA THR A 61 27.42 43.66 1.12
C THR A 61 27.05 42.18 1.21
N ASP A 62 25.95 41.87 1.89
CA ASP A 62 25.37 40.53 1.83
C ASP A 62 25.16 40.12 0.36
N PRO A 63 25.42 38.86 -0.02
CA PRO A 63 25.11 38.39 -1.35
C PRO A 63 23.59 38.50 -1.54
N VAL A 64 23.16 39.39 -2.43
CA VAL A 64 21.74 39.58 -2.76
C VAL A 64 21.24 38.29 -3.39
N THR A 65 20.65 37.43 -2.57
CA THR A 65 19.92 36.24 -3.00
C THR A 65 18.74 36.71 -3.83
N GLN A 66 18.90 36.67 -5.15
CA GLN A 66 17.81 36.93 -6.09
C GLN A 66 16.74 35.85 -5.87
N THR A 67 15.73 36.17 -5.06
CA THR A 67 14.59 35.32 -4.78
C THR A 67 13.86 35.07 -6.10
N THR A 68 14.18 33.96 -6.75
CA THR A 68 13.58 33.58 -8.02
C THR A 68 12.07 33.49 -7.83
N PRO A 69 11.25 34.32 -8.51
CA PRO A 69 9.82 34.37 -8.23
C PRO A 69 9.17 32.99 -8.41
N PRO A 70 8.22 32.57 -7.54
CA PRO A 70 7.63 31.24 -7.63
C PRO A 70 6.96 31.00 -9.00
N ARG A 71 6.82 29.73 -9.38
CA ARG A 71 5.94 29.34 -10.48
C ARG A 71 4.51 29.84 -10.19
N GLN A 72 3.83 30.32 -11.23
CA GLN A 72 2.42 30.69 -11.15
C GLN A 72 1.55 29.45 -11.34
N ALA A 73 0.30 29.47 -10.86
CA ALA A 73 -0.61 28.34 -10.98
C ALA A 73 -2.06 28.76 -11.27
N GLY A 74 -2.81 27.85 -11.89
CA GLY A 74 -4.17 28.07 -12.37
C GLY A 74 -4.81 26.82 -12.96
N LEU A 75 -6.14 26.81 -13.08
CA LEU A 75 -6.89 25.65 -13.58
C LEU A 75 -7.21 25.80 -15.08
N VAL A 76 -6.81 24.81 -15.89
CA VAL A 76 -7.10 24.74 -17.32
C VAL A 76 -8.62 24.58 -17.53
N TYR A 77 -9.25 25.50 -18.27
CA TYR A 77 -10.72 25.51 -18.48
C TYR A 77 -11.15 25.44 -19.95
N GLN A 78 -10.21 25.33 -20.90
CA GLN A 78 -10.48 24.97 -22.29
C GLN A 78 -9.44 23.96 -22.76
N ALA A 79 -9.74 23.22 -23.83
CA ALA A 79 -8.73 22.38 -24.46
C ALA A 79 -7.59 23.27 -25.00
N PRO A 80 -6.32 22.94 -24.77
CA PRO A 80 -5.21 23.69 -25.37
C PRO A 80 -5.32 23.70 -26.89
N VAL A 81 -5.01 24.84 -27.52
CA VAL A 81 -5.05 25.02 -28.98
C VAL A 81 -3.67 25.35 -29.53
N THR A 82 -3.41 24.92 -30.76
CA THR A 82 -2.13 25.12 -31.45
C THR A 82 -2.33 26.05 -32.65
N GLU A 83 -1.50 27.09 -32.75
CA GLU A 83 -1.54 28.06 -33.84
C GLU A 83 -0.16 28.17 -34.53
N GLY A 84 -0.16 28.34 -35.86
CA GLY A 84 1.05 28.57 -36.65
C GLY A 84 1.53 27.38 -37.50
N GLY A 85 2.30 27.70 -38.54
CA GLY A 85 2.92 26.75 -39.48
C GLY A 85 4.02 27.43 -40.31
N ASN A 86 4.99 26.67 -40.79
CA ASN A 86 6.24 27.15 -41.43
C ASN A 86 7.03 28.17 -40.57
N GLY A 87 7.54 27.69 -39.42
CA GLY A 87 8.40 28.45 -38.51
C GLY A 87 8.35 27.92 -37.08
N GLY A 88 7.26 27.23 -36.74
CA GLY A 88 6.98 26.63 -35.45
C GLY A 88 5.48 26.62 -35.18
N SER A 89 5.09 25.99 -34.08
CA SER A 89 3.71 25.91 -33.60
C SER A 89 3.64 26.44 -32.17
N VAL A 90 2.83 27.47 -31.94
CA VAL A 90 2.59 28.07 -30.62
C VAL A 90 1.43 27.35 -29.95
N VAL A 91 1.57 26.98 -28.67
CA VAL A 91 0.49 26.40 -27.87
C VAL A 91 -0.12 27.49 -26.99
N LYS A 92 -1.45 27.58 -26.98
CA LYS A 92 -2.24 28.44 -26.10
C LYS A 92 -3.02 27.60 -25.08
N VAL A 93 -2.93 27.99 -23.81
CA VAL A 93 -3.57 27.30 -22.67
C VAL A 93 -4.41 28.31 -21.88
N ALA A 94 -5.74 28.19 -21.96
CA ALA A 94 -6.65 29.04 -21.20
C ALA A 94 -6.77 28.54 -19.75
N VAL A 95 -6.36 29.37 -18.78
CA VAL A 95 -6.38 29.06 -17.34
C VAL A 95 -7.15 30.09 -16.52
N LEU A 96 -7.73 29.63 -15.42
CA LEU A 96 -8.28 30.46 -14.34
C LEU A 96 -7.20 30.57 -13.27
N ALA A 97 -6.48 31.70 -13.21
CA ALA A 97 -5.35 31.94 -12.30
C ALA A 97 -5.71 32.89 -11.15
N ALA A 98 -4.86 33.01 -10.12
CA ALA A 98 -5.07 33.96 -9.01
C ALA A 98 -5.06 35.45 -9.43
N SER A 99 -4.53 35.76 -10.62
CA SER A 99 -4.60 37.09 -11.25
C SER A 99 -5.91 37.34 -12.03
N GLY A 100 -6.62 36.28 -12.43
CA GLY A 100 -7.75 36.34 -13.36
C GLY A 100 -7.75 35.18 -14.38
N PRO A 101 -8.78 35.08 -15.24
CA PRO A 101 -8.71 34.27 -16.45
C PRO A 101 -7.63 34.81 -17.41
N VAL A 102 -6.78 33.94 -17.95
CA VAL A 102 -5.72 34.31 -18.89
C VAL A 102 -5.45 33.19 -19.90
N THR A 103 -5.15 33.55 -21.15
CA THR A 103 -4.71 32.61 -22.19
C THR A 103 -3.19 32.67 -22.30
N LEU A 104 -2.54 31.67 -21.72
CA LEU A 104 -1.09 31.55 -21.68
C LEU A 104 -0.53 31.04 -23.01
N THR A 105 0.54 31.68 -23.50
CA THR A 105 1.09 31.46 -24.84
C THR A 105 2.57 31.06 -24.77
N THR A 106 2.95 29.94 -25.41
CA THR A 106 4.35 29.49 -25.47
C THR A 106 5.17 30.27 -26.49
N ALA A 107 6.50 30.16 -26.43
CA ALA A 107 7.33 30.39 -27.62
C ALA A 107 6.95 29.37 -28.74
N PRO A 108 7.26 29.63 -30.02
CA PRO A 108 7.05 28.67 -31.09
C PRO A 108 7.85 27.37 -30.85
N LEU A 109 7.15 26.24 -30.91
CA LEU A 109 7.70 24.89 -30.69
C LEU A 109 7.84 24.13 -32.02
N ALA A 110 8.57 23.02 -32.01
CA ALA A 110 8.40 22.00 -33.05
C ALA A 110 6.99 21.38 -32.97
N THR A 111 6.45 20.91 -34.10
CA THR A 111 5.04 20.47 -34.19
C THR A 111 4.75 19.23 -33.32
N ASP A 112 5.70 18.31 -33.23
CA ASP A 112 5.69 17.15 -32.33
C ASP A 112 5.80 17.56 -30.86
N ALA A 113 6.70 18.49 -30.51
CA ALA A 113 6.83 19.06 -29.18
C ALA A 113 5.54 19.78 -28.72
N ALA A 114 4.88 20.51 -29.62
CA ALA A 114 3.57 21.12 -29.38
C ALA A 114 2.49 20.06 -29.14
N GLN A 115 2.44 19.00 -29.96
CA GLN A 115 1.50 17.89 -29.80
C GLN A 115 1.70 17.15 -28.47
N ALA A 116 2.95 16.90 -28.06
CA ALA A 116 3.27 16.27 -26.78
C ALA A 116 2.82 17.11 -25.58
N LEU A 117 3.02 18.44 -25.62
CA LEU A 117 2.54 19.36 -24.59
C LEU A 117 1.00 19.38 -24.51
N VAL A 118 0.31 19.49 -25.66
CA VAL A 118 -1.16 19.47 -25.72
C VAL A 118 -1.71 18.16 -25.17
N ALA A 119 -1.10 17.00 -25.48
CA ALA A 119 -1.54 15.69 -25.01
C ALA A 119 -1.43 15.50 -23.48
N LYS A 120 -0.55 16.27 -22.80
CA LYS A 120 -0.37 16.23 -21.33
C LYS A 120 -1.48 16.99 -20.56
N LEU A 121 -2.17 17.91 -21.24
CA LEU A 121 -3.02 18.95 -20.65
C LEU A 121 -4.49 18.82 -21.09
N VAL A 122 -5.39 18.62 -20.12
CA VAL A 122 -6.85 18.58 -20.36
C VAL A 122 -7.60 19.49 -19.38
N PRO A 123 -8.83 19.94 -19.71
CA PRO A 123 -9.65 20.73 -18.79
C PRO A 123 -9.80 20.10 -17.40
N GLY A 124 -9.82 20.95 -16.37
CA GLY A 124 -9.83 20.51 -14.96
C GLY A 124 -8.47 20.08 -14.43
N ASN A 125 -7.38 20.29 -15.18
CA ASN A 125 -6.03 20.13 -14.63
C ASN A 125 -5.64 21.43 -13.92
N LEU A 126 -5.27 21.34 -12.65
CA LEU A 126 -4.60 22.42 -11.94
C LEU A 126 -3.12 22.33 -12.30
N VAL A 127 -2.58 23.40 -12.90
CA VAL A 127 -1.23 23.41 -13.46
C VAL A 127 -0.38 24.54 -12.91
N ASP A 128 0.94 24.38 -12.98
CA ASP A 128 1.90 25.47 -12.80
C ASP A 128 2.77 25.71 -14.05
N TRP A 129 3.27 26.95 -14.17
CA TRP A 129 4.16 27.42 -15.22
C TRP A 129 5.15 28.46 -14.70
N VAL A 130 6.22 28.72 -15.46
CA VAL A 130 7.09 29.89 -15.28
C VAL A 130 6.58 31.01 -16.18
N ALA A 131 6.22 32.15 -15.61
CA ALA A 131 5.76 33.32 -16.36
C ALA A 131 6.87 33.89 -17.27
N GLY A 132 6.49 34.33 -18.47
CA GLY A 132 7.38 34.92 -19.47
C GLY A 132 7.63 36.42 -19.25
N SER A 133 7.96 37.12 -20.33
CA SER A 133 8.20 38.58 -20.33
C SER A 133 6.90 39.41 -20.30
N THR A 134 5.76 38.76 -20.53
CA THR A 134 4.41 39.36 -20.46
C THR A 134 3.51 38.50 -19.58
N ALA A 135 2.40 39.06 -19.08
CA ALA A 135 1.48 38.35 -18.18
C ALA A 135 0.73 37.17 -18.83
N ASP A 136 0.75 37.08 -20.16
CA ASP A 136 0.11 36.08 -21.01
C ASP A 136 1.12 35.15 -21.73
N SER A 137 2.42 35.28 -21.49
CA SER A 137 3.45 34.37 -22.02
C SER A 137 4.03 33.44 -20.95
N VAL A 138 4.57 32.30 -21.40
CA VAL A 138 5.26 31.33 -20.53
C VAL A 138 6.66 31.04 -21.03
N VAL A 139 7.57 30.76 -20.10
CA VAL A 139 8.90 30.22 -20.43
C VAL A 139 8.75 28.74 -20.75
N THR A 140 8.94 28.38 -22.02
CA THR A 140 9.06 26.99 -22.46
C THR A 140 10.21 26.30 -21.73
N ALA A 141 9.99 25.08 -21.23
CA ALA A 141 11.06 24.26 -20.66
C ALA A 141 11.84 23.51 -21.77
N ASP A 142 13.07 23.08 -21.48
CA ASP A 142 13.93 22.38 -22.45
C ASP A 142 13.22 21.17 -23.08
N GLU A 143 12.59 20.35 -22.24
CA GLU A 143 11.54 19.42 -22.66
C GLU A 143 10.20 20.15 -22.69
N ALA A 144 9.69 20.44 -23.88
CA ALA A 144 8.52 21.31 -24.05
C ALA A 144 7.26 20.83 -23.29
N ALA A 145 7.10 19.51 -23.11
CA ALA A 145 6.02 18.93 -22.31
C ALA A 145 6.04 19.36 -20.83
N ASP A 146 7.20 19.71 -20.27
CA ASP A 146 7.39 20.12 -18.87
C ASP A 146 7.36 21.65 -18.66
N THR A 147 7.01 22.40 -19.71
CA THR A 147 6.59 23.82 -19.61
C THR A 147 5.49 23.99 -18.56
N PHE A 148 4.51 23.08 -18.57
CA PHE A 148 3.43 23.00 -17.59
C PHE A 148 3.52 21.71 -16.77
N ASN A 149 3.50 21.84 -15.44
CA ASN A 149 3.35 20.69 -14.54
C ASN A 149 1.91 20.55 -14.10
N VAL A 150 1.42 19.30 -14.01
CA VAL A 150 0.07 19.01 -13.50
C VAL A 150 0.16 18.64 -12.02
N ILE A 151 -0.48 19.47 -11.19
CA ILE A 151 -0.56 19.34 -9.74
C ILE A 151 -1.73 18.42 -9.35
N LEU A 152 -2.94 18.75 -9.81
CA LEU A 152 -4.19 17.99 -9.57
C LEU A 152 -4.98 17.80 -10.87
N ARG A 153 -5.89 16.81 -10.90
CA ARG A 153 -6.62 16.38 -12.12
C ARG A 153 -8.10 16.09 -11.82
N LYS A 154 -8.98 17.08 -12.01
CA LYS A 154 -10.44 16.91 -11.89
C LYS A 154 -11.03 16.18 -13.10
N GLY A 155 -10.69 16.63 -14.32
CA GLY A 155 -11.28 16.12 -15.56
C GLY A 155 -12.82 16.10 -15.50
N SER A 156 -13.43 15.05 -16.05
CA SER A 156 -14.88 14.79 -15.92
C SER A 156 -15.23 13.92 -14.70
N SER A 157 -14.30 13.66 -13.78
CA SER A 157 -14.54 12.74 -12.65
C SER A 157 -15.60 13.27 -11.69
N ALA A 158 -16.54 12.41 -11.30
CA ALA A 158 -17.51 12.71 -10.24
C ALA A 158 -16.89 12.59 -8.83
N ALA A 159 -15.78 11.87 -8.66
CA ALA A 159 -15.08 11.79 -7.38
C ALA A 159 -14.48 13.15 -6.98
N ALA A 160 -14.26 13.35 -5.69
CA ALA A 160 -13.42 14.44 -5.18
C ALA A 160 -11.95 13.98 -5.10
N GLN A 161 -11.02 14.92 -5.23
CA GLN A 161 -9.62 14.72 -4.85
C GLN A 161 -9.33 15.46 -3.55
N PHE A 162 -8.38 14.96 -2.76
CA PHE A 162 -8.05 15.47 -1.44
C PHE A 162 -6.55 15.75 -1.35
N ASN A 163 -6.18 16.85 -0.71
CA ASN A 163 -4.78 17.28 -0.53
C ASN A 163 -4.71 18.21 0.69
N LEU A 164 -3.73 18.00 1.58
CA LEU A 164 -3.46 18.91 2.69
C LEU A 164 -2.71 20.15 2.20
N ALA A 165 -2.80 21.30 2.86
CA ALA A 165 -1.99 22.45 2.46
C ALA A 165 -0.48 22.18 2.61
N ARG A 166 -0.08 21.54 3.72
CA ARG A 166 1.33 21.39 4.12
C ARG A 166 2.08 20.28 3.38
N TYR A 167 1.38 19.29 2.81
CA TYR A 167 1.96 18.02 2.33
C TYR A 167 1.19 17.45 1.14
N GLY A 168 1.87 16.63 0.32
CA GLY A 168 1.31 16.07 -0.91
C GLY A 168 1.61 16.97 -2.11
N ALA A 169 0.61 17.16 -2.99
CA ALA A 169 0.76 17.97 -4.18
C ALA A 169 0.85 19.48 -3.85
N ALA A 170 1.74 20.19 -4.52
CA ALA A 170 1.95 21.63 -4.39
C ALA A 170 2.45 22.20 -5.72
N VAL A 171 2.52 23.53 -5.84
CA VAL A 171 3.19 24.18 -6.97
C VAL A 171 4.66 23.76 -7.00
N SER A 172 5.18 23.46 -8.18
CA SER A 172 6.54 22.96 -8.37
C SER A 172 7.61 23.98 -7.92
N ARG A 173 8.66 23.49 -7.26
CA ARG A 173 9.87 24.25 -6.86
C ARG A 173 10.49 24.98 -8.05
N ARG A 174 11.08 26.16 -7.82
CA ARG A 174 11.81 26.93 -8.83
C ARG A 174 13.10 27.50 -8.25
N GLY A 175 14.23 27.16 -8.87
CA GLY A 175 15.54 27.33 -8.21
C GLY A 175 15.53 26.54 -6.90
N ASP A 176 15.99 27.14 -5.80
CA ASP A 176 15.99 26.47 -4.51
C ASP A 176 14.68 26.61 -3.70
N GLU A 177 13.76 27.48 -4.08
CA GLU A 177 12.55 27.76 -3.30
C GLU A 177 11.36 26.86 -3.66
N PRO A 178 10.74 26.16 -2.66
CA PRO A 178 9.50 25.41 -2.86
C PRO A 178 8.37 26.30 -3.38
N GLY A 179 7.53 25.78 -4.28
CA GLY A 179 6.36 26.52 -4.76
C GLY A 179 5.24 26.62 -3.71
N PRO A 180 4.26 27.54 -3.91
CA PRO A 180 3.13 27.69 -3.02
C PRO A 180 2.31 26.41 -2.76
N MET A 181 1.70 26.35 -1.58
CA MET A 181 0.85 25.25 -1.15
C MET A 181 -0.43 25.15 -1.99
N VAL A 182 -1.00 23.94 -2.04
CA VAL A 182 -2.32 23.64 -2.62
C VAL A 182 -3.08 22.76 -1.64
N ALA A 183 -4.39 22.96 -1.49
CA ALA A 183 -5.26 22.05 -0.74
C ALA A 183 -6.49 21.65 -1.57
N ALA A 184 -7.06 20.49 -1.26
CA ALA A 184 -8.25 19.98 -1.93
C ALA A 184 -9.10 19.13 -0.98
N GLY A 185 -10.42 19.16 -1.18
CA GLY A 185 -11.37 18.34 -0.42
C GLY A 185 -12.80 18.85 -0.53
N TRP A 186 -13.67 18.37 0.36
CA TRP A 186 -15.05 18.86 0.46
C TRP A 186 -15.10 20.11 1.34
N VAL A 187 -15.80 21.15 0.87
CA VAL A 187 -16.05 22.39 1.61
C VAL A 187 -17.12 22.15 2.66
N TYR A 188 -16.81 22.42 3.92
CA TYR A 188 -17.72 22.26 5.07
C TYR A 188 -18.06 23.55 5.80
N GLY A 189 -17.33 24.63 5.52
CA GLY A 189 -17.54 25.91 6.15
C GLY A 189 -16.88 27.04 5.37
N LYS A 190 -17.43 28.24 5.54
CA LYS A 190 -16.84 29.49 5.06
C LYS A 190 -17.25 30.63 5.99
N THR A 191 -16.41 31.65 6.08
CA THR A 191 -16.74 32.97 6.64
C THR A 191 -16.27 34.03 5.66
N GLY A 192 -16.50 35.32 5.92
CA GLY A 192 -15.92 36.40 5.10
C GLY A 192 -14.38 36.44 5.06
N THR A 193 -13.68 35.63 5.87
CA THR A 193 -12.20 35.61 5.95
C THR A 193 -11.59 34.20 5.99
N SER A 194 -12.39 33.14 5.93
CA SER A 194 -11.90 31.75 6.01
C SER A 194 -12.70 30.75 5.18
N VAL A 195 -12.07 29.63 4.84
CA VAL A 195 -12.72 28.45 4.24
C VAL A 195 -12.26 27.18 4.96
N THR A 196 -13.18 26.25 5.18
CA THR A 196 -12.94 24.96 5.85
C THR A 196 -13.15 23.83 4.84
N VAL A 197 -12.13 23.01 4.65
CA VAL A 197 -12.19 21.83 3.77
C VAL A 197 -11.68 20.58 4.46
N GLY A 198 -12.19 19.41 4.06
CA GLY A 198 -11.74 18.14 4.61
C GLY A 198 -12.28 16.91 3.89
N ASP A 199 -11.96 15.74 4.46
CA ASP A 199 -12.43 14.41 4.05
C ASP A 199 -13.82 14.06 4.60
N GLY A 200 -14.44 14.98 5.35
CA GLY A 200 -15.78 14.82 5.92
C GLY A 200 -15.92 13.69 6.93
N ARG A 201 -14.83 13.04 7.33
CA ARG A 201 -14.86 11.83 8.15
C ARG A 201 -14.89 12.21 9.62
N VAL A 202 -15.95 11.78 10.28
CA VAL A 202 -16.25 12.12 11.67
C VAL A 202 -16.37 10.85 12.48
N VAL A 203 -15.48 10.68 13.45
CA VAL A 203 -15.52 9.59 14.43
C VAL A 203 -16.31 10.04 15.65
N THR A 204 -17.06 9.09 16.22
CA THR A 204 -18.31 9.36 16.95
C THR A 204 -18.38 8.72 18.33
N ALA A 205 -17.79 7.54 18.42
CA ALA A 205 -17.53 6.79 19.62
C ALA A 205 -16.30 5.92 19.36
N ASP A 206 -15.73 5.35 20.41
CA ASP A 206 -14.83 4.21 20.23
C ASP A 206 -15.62 2.91 19.96
N GLN A 207 -14.91 1.80 19.78
CA GLN A 207 -15.53 0.50 19.52
C GLN A 207 -16.22 -0.13 20.74
N ALA A 208 -16.17 0.50 21.92
CA ALA A 208 -17.04 0.18 23.06
C ALA A 208 -18.27 1.11 23.15
N GLY A 209 -18.54 1.90 22.11
CA GLY A 209 -19.74 2.74 21.99
C GLY A 209 -19.71 4.04 22.81
N ARG A 210 -18.59 4.41 23.43
CA ARG A 210 -18.53 5.62 24.29
C ARG A 210 -18.23 6.87 23.48
N ALA A 211 -19.19 7.79 23.45
CA ALA A 211 -19.06 9.15 22.92
C ALA A 211 -18.34 10.10 23.92
N TYR A 212 -18.57 11.41 23.74
CA TYR A 212 -18.36 12.54 24.69
C TYR A 212 -19.21 13.78 24.25
N ASN A 213 -18.72 14.97 23.81
CA ASN A 213 -19.57 15.95 23.02
C ASN A 213 -19.07 16.63 21.67
N PRO A 214 -18.04 17.52 21.53
CA PRO A 214 -17.42 17.97 20.23
C PRO A 214 -16.73 17.03 19.17
N PRO A 215 -17.26 16.60 17.99
CA PRO A 215 -16.74 15.46 17.19
C PRO A 215 -15.25 15.38 16.77
N ILE A 216 -14.66 14.16 16.74
CA ILE A 216 -13.33 13.92 16.13
C ILE A 216 -13.48 13.93 14.61
N LYS A 217 -13.23 15.07 13.99
CA LYS A 217 -13.00 15.16 12.54
C LYS A 217 -11.60 14.63 12.24
N ARG A 218 -11.48 13.67 11.32
CA ARG A 218 -10.19 13.04 11.02
C ARG A 218 -9.30 13.98 10.21
N TYR A 219 -9.72 14.36 9.00
CA TYR A 219 -8.91 15.22 8.14
C TYR A 219 -9.71 16.46 7.71
N GLU A 220 -9.74 17.49 8.56
CA GLU A 220 -10.31 18.81 8.24
C GLU A 220 -9.34 19.92 8.63
N GLU A 221 -9.17 20.91 7.74
CA GLU A 221 -8.36 22.10 7.98
C GLU A 221 -9.15 23.37 7.59
N SER A 222 -8.93 24.45 8.36
CA SER A 222 -9.55 25.76 8.12
C SER A 222 -8.47 26.79 7.80
N TYR A 223 -8.60 27.45 6.66
CA TYR A 223 -7.57 28.32 6.10
C TYR A 223 -8.06 29.78 6.03
N THR A 224 -7.12 30.72 6.21
CA THR A 224 -7.39 32.16 6.05
C THR A 224 -7.42 32.53 4.57
N LEU A 225 -8.32 33.42 4.17
CA LEU A 225 -8.43 33.92 2.80
C LEU A 225 -7.59 35.20 2.62
N ALA A 226 -7.10 35.43 1.40
CA ALA A 226 -6.62 36.75 0.99
C ALA A 226 -7.81 37.72 0.82
N PRO A 227 -7.67 39.02 1.15
CA PRO A 227 -8.76 40.00 0.99
C PRO A 227 -9.30 40.13 -0.44
N ASP A 228 -8.48 39.78 -1.44
CA ASP A 228 -8.80 39.83 -2.86
C ASP A 228 -8.90 38.43 -3.51
N VAL A 229 -9.08 37.36 -2.71
CA VAL A 229 -9.16 35.97 -3.16
C VAL A 229 -10.07 35.80 -4.39
N LYS A 230 -9.56 35.14 -5.44
CA LYS A 230 -10.36 34.84 -6.63
C LYS A 230 -11.15 33.56 -6.41
N VAL A 231 -12.45 33.58 -6.69
CA VAL A 231 -13.31 32.40 -6.60
C VAL A 231 -13.84 32.08 -8.00
N TYR A 232 -13.81 30.81 -8.38
CA TYR A 232 -14.23 30.32 -9.69
C TYR A 232 -15.25 29.20 -9.56
N ASN A 233 -16.36 29.32 -10.28
CA ASN A 233 -17.22 28.18 -10.56
C ASN A 233 -16.67 27.46 -11.79
N VAL A 234 -16.28 26.20 -11.62
CA VAL A 234 -15.73 25.36 -12.68
C VAL A 234 -16.77 24.32 -13.06
N ASN A 235 -17.41 24.52 -14.21
CA ASN A 235 -18.41 23.59 -14.72
C ASN A 235 -17.67 22.38 -15.34
N THR A 236 -17.70 21.23 -14.68
CA THR A 236 -16.99 20.02 -15.14
C THR A 236 -17.80 19.15 -16.07
N ALA A 237 -19.03 19.57 -16.44
CA ALA A 237 -19.81 19.00 -17.54
C ALA A 237 -19.57 19.78 -18.86
N ASP A 238 -19.41 21.09 -18.78
CA ASP A 238 -18.93 21.95 -19.89
C ASP A 238 -17.98 23.02 -19.35
N TYR A 239 -16.67 22.76 -19.48
CA TYR A 239 -15.62 23.63 -18.96
C TYR A 239 -15.62 25.03 -19.61
N SER A 240 -16.19 25.19 -20.81
CA SER A 240 -16.30 26.51 -21.45
C SER A 240 -17.23 27.47 -20.71
N GLN A 241 -18.13 26.95 -19.88
CA GLN A 241 -19.03 27.71 -19.01
C GLN A 241 -18.43 28.03 -17.63
N SER A 242 -17.14 27.71 -17.40
CA SER A 242 -16.45 28.07 -16.16
C SER A 242 -16.23 29.58 -16.07
N ALA A 243 -16.51 30.17 -14.91
CA ALA A 243 -16.56 31.61 -14.74
C ALA A 243 -16.05 32.08 -13.37
N ALA A 244 -15.70 33.36 -13.28
CA ALA A 244 -15.50 34.03 -12.00
C ALA A 244 -16.80 33.99 -11.17
N SER A 245 -16.65 33.86 -9.86
CA SER A 245 -17.72 33.72 -8.88
C SER A 245 -17.34 34.47 -7.59
N THR A 246 -18.18 34.40 -6.56
CA THR A 246 -17.94 35.05 -5.26
C THR A 246 -17.82 34.03 -4.14
N LEU A 247 -17.20 34.45 -3.03
CA LEU A 247 -17.18 33.66 -1.80
C LEU A 247 -18.59 33.37 -1.27
N ASP A 248 -19.55 34.28 -1.47
CA ASP A 248 -20.96 34.07 -1.11
C ASP A 248 -21.64 33.00 -1.97
N ALA A 249 -21.28 32.90 -3.26
CA ALA A 249 -21.80 31.92 -4.20
C ALA A 249 -21.18 30.51 -4.06
N LEU A 250 -20.01 30.38 -3.44
CA LEU A 250 -19.38 29.09 -3.11
C LEU A 250 -20.32 28.22 -2.24
N PRO A 251 -20.80 27.05 -2.70
CA PRO A 251 -21.62 26.19 -1.87
C PRO A 251 -20.82 25.57 -0.71
N VAL A 252 -21.52 25.12 0.33
CA VAL A 252 -20.94 24.28 1.40
C VAL A 252 -21.69 22.96 1.45
N THR A 253 -21.00 21.88 1.80
CA THR A 253 -21.60 20.56 2.00
C THR A 253 -22.50 20.60 3.23
N ALA A 254 -23.77 20.23 3.08
CA ALA A 254 -24.82 20.54 4.06
C ALA A 254 -24.55 19.99 5.47
N ASN A 255 -23.90 18.82 5.56
CA ASN A 255 -23.45 18.20 6.80
C ASN A 255 -22.38 17.14 6.49
N TYR A 256 -21.77 16.56 7.54
CA TYR A 256 -20.78 15.46 7.44
C TYR A 256 -21.41 14.10 7.14
N ASP A 257 -22.75 14.02 7.18
CA ASP A 257 -23.52 12.79 7.20
C ASP A 257 -23.44 12.05 5.86
N TYR A 258 -23.31 10.72 5.89
CA TYR A 258 -22.82 9.94 4.76
C TYR A 258 -23.67 10.07 3.48
N ALA A 259 -24.96 10.41 3.61
CA ALA A 259 -25.97 10.34 2.55
C ALA A 259 -26.20 11.70 1.91
N THR A 260 -25.59 12.75 2.48
CA THR A 260 -25.21 13.94 1.73
C THR A 260 -24.13 13.50 0.73
N THR A 261 -24.55 12.81 -0.34
CA THR A 261 -23.66 12.24 -1.35
C THR A 261 -23.19 13.30 -2.32
N SER A 262 -24.07 14.24 -2.69
CA SER A 262 -23.69 15.52 -3.29
C SER A 262 -22.87 16.32 -2.26
N ARG A 263 -21.56 16.45 -2.50
CA ARG A 263 -20.63 17.18 -1.64
C ARG A 263 -19.85 18.22 -2.46
N GLN A 264 -19.80 19.46 -2.00
CA GLN A 264 -19.11 20.51 -2.74
C GLN A 264 -17.59 20.33 -2.61
N ALA A 265 -16.95 19.86 -3.68
CA ALA A 265 -15.49 19.79 -3.76
C ALA A 265 -14.89 21.12 -4.25
N ALA A 266 -13.70 21.45 -3.77
CA ALA A 266 -12.91 22.58 -4.25
C ALA A 266 -11.40 22.31 -4.22
N TYR A 267 -10.65 23.03 -5.05
CA TYR A 267 -9.20 23.22 -4.93
C TYR A 267 -8.91 24.63 -4.40
N LEU A 268 -7.87 24.76 -3.58
CA LEU A 268 -7.40 26.01 -2.97
C LEU A 268 -5.91 26.20 -3.31
N LEU A 269 -5.53 27.39 -3.76
CA LEU A 269 -4.12 27.81 -3.96
C LEU A 269 -3.75 28.87 -2.92
N PHE A 270 -2.56 28.75 -2.33
CA PHE A 270 -2.04 29.69 -1.34
C PHE A 270 -1.03 30.68 -1.94
N ASP A 271 -0.75 31.77 -1.22
CA ASP A 271 0.34 32.72 -1.52
C ASP A 271 1.73 32.21 -1.09
N GLN A 272 1.79 31.43 -0.01
CA GLN A 272 3.03 30.92 0.60
C GLN A 272 3.28 29.44 0.33
N ASN A 273 4.55 29.04 0.39
CA ASN A 273 4.97 27.65 0.47
C ASN A 273 4.95 27.11 1.92
N TYR A 274 5.22 25.81 2.09
CA TYR A 274 5.12 25.12 3.37
C TYR A 274 6.00 25.72 4.49
N LYS A 275 7.09 26.42 4.17
CA LYS A 275 7.99 27.04 5.16
C LYS A 275 7.28 28.15 5.97
N ASN A 276 6.20 28.72 5.43
CA ASN A 276 5.42 29.80 6.04
C ASN A 276 3.93 29.42 6.22
N ALA A 277 3.61 28.14 6.36
CA ALA A 277 2.25 27.62 6.34
C ALA A 277 1.27 28.32 7.31
N ASP A 278 1.71 28.65 8.53
CA ASP A 278 0.88 29.33 9.55
C ASP A 278 0.51 30.79 9.19
N LYS A 279 1.18 31.37 8.19
CA LYS A 279 0.93 32.74 7.70
C LYS A 279 0.25 32.75 6.32
N ALA A 280 0.11 31.59 5.70
CA ALA A 280 -0.39 31.43 4.34
C ALA A 280 -1.87 31.80 4.22
N ARG A 281 -2.23 32.36 3.06
CA ARG A 281 -3.59 32.77 2.71
C ARG A 281 -4.00 32.17 1.37
N VAL A 282 -5.24 31.72 1.28
CA VAL A 282 -5.82 31.24 0.02
C VAL A 282 -6.06 32.42 -0.91
N VAL A 283 -5.42 32.41 -2.09
CA VAL A 283 -5.51 33.45 -3.12
C VAL A 283 -6.40 33.05 -4.30
N ALA A 284 -6.63 31.75 -4.51
CA ALA A 284 -7.62 31.26 -5.48
C ALA A 284 -8.38 30.03 -4.98
N ILE A 285 -9.66 29.97 -5.31
CA ILE A 285 -10.59 28.87 -5.03
C ILE A 285 -11.26 28.45 -6.34
N TRP A 286 -11.17 27.17 -6.70
CA TRP A 286 -11.93 26.58 -7.80
C TRP A 286 -12.90 25.56 -7.22
N TYR A 287 -14.21 25.82 -7.28
CA TYR A 287 -15.23 24.87 -6.86
C TYR A 287 -15.97 24.30 -8.06
N PHE A 288 -16.35 23.02 -7.96
CA PHE A 288 -16.82 22.24 -9.11
C PHE A 288 -18.33 22.13 -9.15
N THR A 289 -18.91 22.36 -10.33
CA THR A 289 -20.33 22.08 -10.63
C THR A 289 -20.44 21.11 -11.83
N PRO A 290 -21.31 20.08 -11.80
CA PRO A 290 -22.05 19.60 -10.63
C PRO A 290 -21.11 19.19 -9.49
N THR A 291 -21.65 19.13 -8.27
CA THR A 291 -20.93 18.70 -7.06
C THR A 291 -20.30 17.33 -7.26
N SER A 292 -19.15 17.07 -6.63
CA SER A 292 -18.63 15.71 -6.51
C SER A 292 -19.58 14.81 -5.70
N THR A 293 -19.52 13.52 -5.96
CA THR A 293 -20.35 12.50 -5.30
C THR A 293 -19.50 11.67 -4.34
N SER A 294 -19.92 11.48 -3.09
CA SER A 294 -19.40 10.40 -2.24
C SER A 294 -19.96 9.04 -2.70
N ASP A 295 -19.38 7.94 -2.23
CA ASP A 295 -19.92 6.60 -2.46
C ASP A 295 -21.20 6.31 -1.66
N GLY A 296 -21.56 7.22 -0.75
CA GLY A 296 -22.65 7.07 0.20
C GLY A 296 -22.48 5.81 1.02
N LYS A 297 -21.42 5.70 1.84
CA LYS A 297 -21.16 4.57 2.75
C LYS A 297 -20.74 5.02 4.14
N PRO A 298 -20.91 4.17 5.16
CA PRO A 298 -20.34 4.42 6.47
C PRO A 298 -18.85 4.07 6.44
N VAL A 299 -18.06 4.82 7.20
CA VAL A 299 -16.61 4.65 7.28
C VAL A 299 -16.20 4.45 8.73
N TRP A 300 -15.38 3.43 8.97
CA TRP A 300 -14.96 3.01 10.30
C TRP A 300 -13.46 3.20 10.49
N ASP A 301 -12.98 3.26 11.73
CA ASP A 301 -11.53 3.16 12.00
C ASP A 301 -11.03 1.72 11.93
N VAL A 302 -11.92 0.71 11.86
CA VAL A 302 -11.57 -0.70 11.60
C VAL A 302 -11.89 -1.06 10.14
N PRO A 303 -11.36 -2.17 9.60
CA PRO A 303 -11.72 -2.65 8.27
C PRO A 303 -13.22 -2.83 8.11
N SER A 304 -13.75 -2.63 6.89
CA SER A 304 -15.14 -3.00 6.62
C SER A 304 -15.32 -4.50 6.81
N ASN A 305 -16.47 -4.89 7.35
CA ASN A 305 -16.79 -6.26 7.73
C ASN A 305 -15.91 -6.83 8.86
N SER A 306 -15.19 -5.96 9.60
CA SER A 306 -14.60 -6.33 10.88
C SER A 306 -15.69 -6.74 11.88
N PRO A 307 -15.53 -7.85 12.64
CA PRO A 307 -16.55 -8.31 13.57
C PRO A 307 -16.83 -7.32 14.72
N MET A 308 -15.93 -6.35 14.98
CA MET A 308 -16.17 -5.23 15.90
C MET A 308 -17.34 -4.32 15.50
N LEU A 309 -17.88 -4.48 14.28
CA LEU A 309 -19.03 -3.73 13.77
C LEU A 309 -20.37 -4.44 14.04
N ALA A 310 -20.38 -5.69 14.51
CA ALA A 310 -21.60 -6.47 14.70
C ALA A 310 -22.56 -5.82 15.70
N ASP A 311 -22.04 -5.36 16.84
CA ASP A 311 -22.84 -4.74 17.92
C ASP A 311 -23.39 -3.35 17.56
N LYS A 312 -23.00 -2.76 16.41
CA LYS A 312 -23.62 -1.53 15.90
C LYS A 312 -25.01 -1.77 15.30
N GLY A 313 -25.38 -3.03 15.03
CA GLY A 313 -26.71 -3.41 14.53
C GLY A 313 -26.95 -3.06 13.07
N THR A 314 -28.16 -2.60 12.77
CA THR A 314 -28.63 -2.29 11.40
C THR A 314 -28.43 -0.82 11.05
N ASP A 315 -27.86 -0.61 9.87
CA ASP A 315 -27.67 0.68 9.25
C ASP A 315 -29.00 1.33 8.82
N PRO A 316 -29.33 2.56 9.26
CA PRO A 316 -30.68 3.12 9.10
C PRO A 316 -31.07 3.53 7.67
N VAL A 317 -30.15 3.53 6.68
CA VAL A 317 -30.43 4.04 5.33
C VAL A 317 -30.13 3.03 4.22
N SER A 318 -29.19 2.11 4.40
CA SER A 318 -29.06 0.92 3.53
C SER A 318 -29.93 -0.25 3.98
N GLY A 319 -30.33 -0.29 5.26
CA GLY A 319 -31.07 -1.39 5.87
C GLY A 319 -30.24 -2.66 6.11
N GLN A 320 -28.91 -2.63 5.89
CA GLN A 320 -28.02 -3.76 6.10
C GLN A 320 -27.43 -3.75 7.52
N ALA A 321 -27.01 -4.90 8.04
CA ALA A 321 -26.17 -4.92 9.25
C ALA A 321 -24.82 -4.23 8.95
N TYR A 322 -24.32 -3.38 9.85
CA TYR A 322 -23.10 -2.60 9.60
C TYR A 322 -21.86 -3.46 9.28
N VAL A 323 -21.79 -4.66 9.85
CA VAL A 323 -20.74 -5.67 9.58
C VAL A 323 -20.81 -6.29 8.17
N ASN A 324 -21.85 -6.01 7.38
CA ASN A 324 -21.98 -6.46 5.99
C ASN A 324 -21.64 -5.37 4.97
N ILE A 325 -21.50 -4.11 5.41
CA ILE A 325 -21.29 -2.97 4.50
C ILE A 325 -19.80 -2.83 4.17
N ASN A 326 -19.41 -3.44 3.05
CA ASN A 326 -18.08 -3.28 2.48
C ASN A 326 -17.89 -1.83 1.98
N ALA A 327 -16.89 -1.11 2.49
CA ALA A 327 -16.57 0.25 2.03
C ALA A 327 -16.01 0.22 0.60
N THR A 328 -16.02 1.36 -0.11
CA THR A 328 -15.51 1.43 -1.49
C THR A 328 -13.98 1.55 -1.50
N THR A 329 -13.32 1.10 -2.58
CA THR A 329 -11.86 1.22 -2.73
C THR A 329 -11.40 2.69 -2.67
N PRO A 330 -10.24 2.99 -2.06
CA PRO A 330 -9.67 4.34 -2.03
C PRO A 330 -9.47 4.98 -3.40
N THR A 331 -9.31 4.15 -4.45
CA THR A 331 -9.15 4.61 -5.84
C THR A 331 -10.29 5.54 -6.29
N THR A 332 -11.51 5.33 -5.82
CA THR A 332 -12.70 6.18 -6.12
C THR A 332 -13.26 6.91 -4.90
N ALA A 333 -12.98 6.41 -3.69
CA ALA A 333 -13.41 6.99 -2.42
C ALA A 333 -12.25 7.03 -1.41
N PRO A 334 -11.25 7.93 -1.55
CA PRO A 334 -9.99 7.89 -0.78
C PRO A 334 -10.13 8.23 0.71
N TYR A 335 -11.33 8.55 1.18
CA TYR A 335 -11.71 8.67 2.60
C TYR A 335 -12.29 7.36 3.16
N ALA A 336 -12.80 6.46 2.32
CA ALA A 336 -13.59 5.29 2.72
C ALA A 336 -12.78 4.20 3.44
N ARG A 337 -11.45 4.28 3.40
CA ARG A 337 -10.53 3.43 4.17
C ARG A 337 -9.76 4.15 5.25
N SER A 338 -9.93 5.44 5.48
CA SER A 338 -9.16 6.17 6.49
C SER A 338 -9.19 5.47 7.86
N THR A 339 -8.05 5.49 8.56
CA THR A 339 -7.95 5.17 9.98
C THR A 339 -6.88 6.01 10.66
N GLU A 340 -6.91 5.98 11.99
CA GLU A 340 -5.96 6.64 12.88
C GLU A 340 -4.57 5.96 12.83
N PRO A 341 -3.48 6.75 12.83
CA PRO A 341 -2.15 6.19 13.03
C PRO A 341 -1.98 5.73 14.48
N PHE A 342 -1.00 4.87 14.73
CA PHE A 342 -0.65 4.48 16.09
C PHE A 342 0.80 4.08 16.27
N GLU A 343 1.31 4.34 17.46
CA GLU A 343 2.62 3.89 17.90
C GLU A 343 2.58 2.41 18.27
N MET A 344 3.44 1.61 17.64
CA MET A 344 3.56 0.16 17.90
C MET A 344 4.69 -0.13 18.88
N VAL A 345 5.87 0.48 18.65
CA VAL A 345 7.01 0.47 19.58
C VAL A 345 7.38 1.91 19.88
N LYS A 346 7.47 2.25 21.18
CA LYS A 346 7.65 3.63 21.67
C LYS A 346 8.78 4.34 20.91
N ASN A 347 8.48 5.48 20.31
CA ASN A 347 9.36 6.37 19.56
C ASN A 347 10.03 5.75 18.30
N THR A 348 9.88 4.46 18.01
CA THR A 348 10.71 3.73 17.04
C THR A 348 9.93 3.10 15.88
N MET A 349 8.70 2.61 16.11
CA MET A 349 7.89 1.98 15.07
C MET A 349 6.42 2.38 15.17
N TYR A 350 5.85 2.79 14.04
CA TYR A 350 4.50 3.31 13.94
C TYR A 350 3.73 2.68 12.76
N TYR A 351 2.41 2.61 12.92
CA TYR A 351 1.46 2.36 11.85
C TYR A 351 0.97 3.70 11.29
N VAL A 352 1.06 3.89 9.97
CA VAL A 352 0.66 5.11 9.24
C VAL A 352 -0.25 4.86 8.04
N GLY A 353 -0.62 3.59 7.79
CA GLY A 353 -1.51 3.18 6.71
C GLY A 353 -3.00 3.50 6.94
N ASP A 354 -3.86 2.76 6.25
CA ASP A 354 -5.33 2.89 6.28
C ASP A 354 -6.02 1.55 6.65
N ASN A 355 -7.34 1.52 6.77
CA ASN A 355 -8.12 0.34 7.16
C ASN A 355 -8.25 -0.75 6.07
N GLU A 356 -7.55 -0.63 4.93
CA GLU A 356 -7.38 -1.68 3.92
C GLU A 356 -5.90 -2.02 3.66
N VAL A 357 -5.00 -1.04 3.51
CA VAL A 357 -3.55 -1.22 3.33
C VAL A 357 -2.76 -0.65 4.49
N ALA A 358 -1.87 -1.47 5.04
CA ALA A 358 -0.92 -1.05 6.05
C ALA A 358 0.33 -0.41 5.42
N SER A 359 0.79 0.68 6.03
CA SER A 359 2.10 1.26 5.81
C SER A 359 2.72 1.53 7.17
N TYR A 360 4.02 1.30 7.30
CA TYR A 360 4.75 1.39 8.56
C TYR A 360 5.85 2.44 8.47
N LEU A 361 6.11 3.11 9.59
CA LEU A 361 7.20 4.08 9.72
C LEU A 361 8.17 3.59 10.79
N LEU A 362 9.44 3.43 10.42
CA LEU A 362 10.53 3.05 11.30
C LEU A 362 11.44 4.27 11.49
N VAL A 363 11.55 4.76 12.71
CA VAL A 363 12.45 5.86 13.09
C VAL A 363 13.73 5.23 13.64
N ALA A 364 14.74 5.17 12.76
CA ALA A 364 15.99 4.50 13.01
C ALA A 364 17.09 5.48 13.44
N ASP A 365 17.79 5.10 14.50
CA ASP A 365 18.88 5.83 15.17
C ASP A 365 20.06 4.87 15.27
N MET A 366 21.18 5.26 14.66
CA MET A 366 22.43 4.48 14.59
C MET A 366 23.13 4.32 15.94
N GLY A 367 22.77 5.14 16.93
CA GLY A 367 23.41 5.24 18.24
C GLY A 367 24.61 6.18 18.28
N THR A 368 24.82 6.99 17.24
CA THR A 368 25.89 8.01 17.15
C THR A 368 25.47 9.25 17.94
N PRO A 369 26.08 9.56 19.12
CA PRO A 369 25.59 10.65 19.95
C PRO A 369 25.75 12.01 19.27
N ASP A 370 24.68 12.80 19.29
CA ASP A 370 24.58 14.16 18.73
C ASP A 370 24.79 14.30 17.21
N ASP A 371 24.97 13.21 16.45
CA ASP A 371 24.85 13.18 14.99
C ASP A 371 23.44 12.74 14.58
N LYS A 372 22.91 13.34 13.52
CA LYS A 372 21.59 13.02 12.91
C LYS A 372 21.66 12.90 11.39
N SER A 373 22.87 12.77 10.84
CA SER A 373 23.10 12.57 9.41
C SER A 373 23.00 11.09 9.01
N ASP A 374 23.23 10.19 9.97
CA ASP A 374 23.11 8.74 9.81
C ASP A 374 21.75 8.17 10.25
N ASP A 375 20.97 8.90 11.07
CA ASP A 375 19.52 8.71 11.32
C ASP A 375 18.73 8.40 10.02
N LYS A 376 17.74 7.51 10.09
CA LYS A 376 16.85 7.17 8.96
C LYS A 376 15.38 7.17 9.39
N VAL A 377 14.50 7.62 8.50
CA VAL A 377 13.05 7.47 8.67
C VAL A 377 12.55 6.65 7.49
N ILE A 378 12.36 5.36 7.71
CA ILE A 378 12.09 4.37 6.67
C ILE A 378 10.58 4.14 6.62
N LYS A 379 9.94 4.44 5.48
CA LYS A 379 8.52 4.16 5.23
C LYS A 379 8.40 2.85 4.44
N VAL A 380 7.74 1.84 5.00
CA VAL A 380 7.44 0.58 4.32
C VAL A 380 6.07 0.69 3.65
N ASP A 381 6.07 0.45 2.33
CA ASP A 381 5.00 0.73 1.37
C ASP A 381 4.42 2.14 1.40
N ALA A 382 3.68 2.50 0.35
CA ALA A 382 3.18 3.84 0.10
C ALA A 382 1.65 3.97 0.11
N GLY A 383 0.90 2.86 0.08
CA GLY A 383 -0.57 2.90 0.06
C GLY A 383 -1.17 3.30 -1.30
N TRP A 384 -2.49 3.47 -1.33
CA TRP A 384 -3.29 3.66 -2.55
C TRP A 384 -3.07 4.99 -3.28
N PRO A 385 -3.26 5.05 -4.62
CA PRO A 385 -3.30 6.31 -5.36
C PRO A 385 -4.44 7.23 -4.85
N ASN A 386 -4.31 8.53 -5.08
CA ASN A 386 -5.21 9.58 -4.57
C ASN A 386 -5.35 9.65 -3.03
N SER A 387 -4.58 8.84 -2.28
CA SER A 387 -4.72 8.68 -0.83
C SER A 387 -3.53 9.25 -0.04
N GLY A 388 -2.59 9.96 -0.68
CA GLY A 388 -1.42 10.55 -0.02
C GLY A 388 -1.80 11.43 1.16
N TYR A 389 -2.80 12.30 0.98
CA TYR A 389 -3.30 13.23 2.00
C TYR A 389 -3.57 12.57 3.37
N GLN A 390 -4.11 11.34 3.41
CA GLN A 390 -4.38 10.63 4.66
C GLN A 390 -3.10 10.06 5.29
N TYR A 391 -2.17 9.52 4.49
CA TYR A 391 -0.89 9.04 5.00
C TYR A 391 -0.01 10.19 5.51
N TRP A 392 -0.05 11.36 4.86
CA TRP A 392 0.63 12.56 5.35
C TRP A 392 0.04 13.05 6.67
N LYS A 393 -1.30 13.05 6.80
CA LYS A 393 -1.95 13.42 8.05
C LYS A 393 -1.67 12.41 9.16
N ASN A 394 -1.57 11.12 8.82
CA ASN A 394 -1.22 10.05 9.75
C ASN A 394 0.21 10.16 10.28
N ILE A 395 1.17 10.60 9.47
CA ILE A 395 2.53 10.91 9.94
C ILE A 395 2.52 12.19 10.81
N GLU A 396 1.80 13.25 10.42
CA GLU A 396 1.70 14.49 11.22
C GLU A 396 1.02 14.28 12.58
N LEU A 397 -0.04 13.46 12.64
CA LEU A 397 -0.75 13.15 13.89
C LEU A 397 0.10 12.36 14.90
N LEU A 398 1.21 11.77 14.48
CA LEU A 398 2.23 11.16 15.35
C LEU A 398 3.31 12.16 15.80
N GLY A 399 3.24 13.43 15.36
CA GLY A 399 4.24 14.46 15.64
C GLY A 399 5.45 14.45 14.71
N LEU A 400 5.37 13.76 13.57
CA LEU A 400 6.47 13.62 12.60
C LEU A 400 6.18 14.40 11.31
N ASP A 401 7.21 14.86 10.61
CA ASP A 401 7.06 15.49 9.30
C ASP A 401 7.05 14.39 8.20
N PRO A 402 6.01 14.28 7.35
CA PRO A 402 6.04 13.46 6.12
C PRO A 402 7.30 13.59 5.26
N ARG A 403 8.00 14.74 5.34
CA ARG A 403 9.25 15.06 4.65
C ARG A 403 10.50 14.76 5.49
N SER A 404 10.39 14.04 6.61
CA SER A 404 11.54 13.44 7.32
C SER A 404 11.93 12.08 6.74
N VAL A 405 11.03 11.44 5.98
CA VAL A 405 11.26 10.13 5.35
C VAL A 405 12.52 10.16 4.49
N THR A 406 13.50 9.35 4.84
CA THR A 406 14.77 9.20 4.10
C THR A 406 14.70 8.11 3.04
N ASP A 407 13.87 7.10 3.29
CA ASP A 407 13.79 5.88 2.49
C ASP A 407 12.33 5.42 2.34
N ILE A 408 11.94 5.01 1.13
CA ILE A 408 10.68 4.32 0.84
C ILE A 408 11.01 2.90 0.39
N TRP A 409 10.47 1.91 1.10
CA TRP A 409 10.73 0.48 0.89
C TRP A 409 9.46 -0.20 0.37
N LEU A 410 9.43 -0.49 -0.93
CA LEU A 410 8.31 -1.18 -1.58
C LEU A 410 8.45 -2.69 -1.44
N THR A 411 7.35 -3.35 -1.11
CA THR A 411 7.32 -4.80 -0.83
C THR A 411 7.00 -5.63 -2.08
N HIS A 412 6.15 -5.10 -2.97
CA HIS A 412 5.82 -5.67 -4.28
C HIS A 412 5.23 -4.64 -5.25
N GLY A 413 5.12 -5.02 -6.53
CA GLY A 413 4.74 -4.15 -7.65
C GLY A 413 3.23 -3.89 -7.88
N HIS A 414 2.38 -3.85 -6.85
CA HIS A 414 0.95 -3.50 -7.01
C HIS A 414 0.60 -2.08 -6.53
N SER A 415 -0.38 -1.46 -7.19
CA SER A 415 -0.65 -0.01 -7.10
C SER A 415 -1.21 0.44 -5.75
N ASP A 416 -1.83 -0.47 -5.00
CA ASP A 416 -2.24 -0.29 -3.62
C ASP A 416 -1.07 -0.24 -2.63
N HIS A 417 0.13 -0.69 -3.05
CA HIS A 417 1.36 -0.65 -2.26
C HIS A 417 2.36 0.43 -2.74
N TYR A 418 2.39 0.80 -4.04
CA TYR A 418 3.24 1.91 -4.54
C TYR A 418 2.50 3.23 -4.82
N GLY A 419 1.19 3.30 -4.65
CA GLY A 419 0.32 4.31 -5.25
C GLY A 419 0.60 5.79 -4.92
N THR A 420 1.22 6.09 -3.77
CA THR A 420 1.63 7.46 -3.42
C THR A 420 3.13 7.75 -3.59
N VAL A 421 3.93 6.82 -4.12
CA VAL A 421 5.38 7.01 -4.32
C VAL A 421 5.66 8.24 -5.16
N VAL A 422 4.99 8.41 -6.30
CA VAL A 422 5.21 9.57 -7.20
C VAL A 422 4.79 10.89 -6.54
N GLU A 423 3.77 10.88 -5.67
CA GLU A 423 3.36 12.04 -4.88
C GLU A 423 4.42 12.38 -3.81
N GLN A 424 4.91 11.37 -3.09
CA GLN A 424 5.93 11.54 -2.05
C GLN A 424 7.28 12.00 -2.63
N LEU A 425 7.71 11.41 -3.76
CA LEU A 425 8.89 11.84 -4.50
C LEU A 425 8.80 13.33 -4.87
N ARG A 426 7.68 13.76 -5.45
CA ARG A 426 7.45 15.17 -5.80
C ARG A 426 7.41 16.10 -4.59
N MET A 427 6.81 15.68 -3.48
CA MET A 427 6.81 16.43 -2.22
C MET A 427 8.24 16.63 -1.69
N MET A 428 9.08 15.60 -1.80
CA MET A 428 10.49 15.63 -1.37
C MET A 428 11.35 16.50 -2.31
N ASP A 429 11.20 16.35 -3.63
CA ASP A 429 11.86 17.21 -4.63
C ASP A 429 11.49 18.68 -4.41
N ASN A 430 10.19 18.96 -4.16
CA ASN A 430 9.70 20.31 -3.87
C ASN A 430 10.28 20.88 -2.59
N ALA A 431 10.58 20.04 -1.59
CA ALA A 431 11.27 20.43 -0.37
C ALA A 431 12.80 20.55 -0.54
N GLY A 432 13.36 20.20 -1.71
CA GLY A 432 14.81 20.14 -1.94
C GLY A 432 15.49 18.97 -1.24
N LYS A 433 14.75 17.93 -0.84
CA LYS A 433 15.26 16.77 -0.11
C LYS A 433 15.33 15.54 -1.02
N PRO A 434 16.46 14.80 -1.07
CA PRO A 434 16.47 13.48 -1.66
C PRO A 434 15.70 12.48 -0.78
N VAL A 435 15.25 11.39 -1.39
CA VAL A 435 14.71 10.21 -0.71
C VAL A 435 15.15 8.98 -1.52
N ALA A 436 15.60 7.93 -0.84
CA ALA A 436 15.96 6.68 -1.48
C ALA A 436 14.70 5.84 -1.74
N LEU A 437 14.60 5.24 -2.93
CA LEU A 437 13.50 4.34 -3.28
C LEU A 437 14.06 2.93 -3.48
N TRP A 438 13.59 2.02 -2.64
CA TRP A 438 13.95 0.62 -2.62
C TRP A 438 12.78 -0.23 -3.11
N ALA A 439 13.07 -1.23 -3.93
CA ALA A 439 12.10 -2.21 -4.42
C ALA A 439 12.82 -3.54 -4.73
N SER A 440 12.04 -4.60 -4.98
CA SER A 440 12.60 -5.81 -5.60
C SER A 440 13.00 -5.54 -7.04
N LYS A 441 14.16 -6.06 -7.44
CA LYS A 441 14.60 -5.98 -8.84
C LYS A 441 13.66 -6.75 -9.76
N GLU A 442 13.03 -7.77 -9.23
CA GLU A 442 12.19 -8.73 -9.94
C GLU A 442 10.83 -8.14 -10.32
N ASP A 443 10.25 -7.22 -9.55
CA ASP A 443 9.03 -6.50 -9.96
C ASP A 443 9.32 -5.26 -10.80
N VAL A 444 10.47 -4.60 -10.62
CA VAL A 444 10.86 -3.44 -11.43
C VAL A 444 11.41 -3.87 -12.80
N GLN A 445 12.40 -4.76 -12.84
CA GLN A 445 13.13 -5.14 -14.06
C GLN A 445 12.72 -6.52 -14.64
N GLY A 446 11.97 -7.32 -13.87
CA GLY A 446 11.61 -8.69 -14.24
C GLY A 446 12.67 -9.72 -13.82
N VAL A 447 12.26 -10.97 -13.57
CA VAL A 447 13.20 -12.05 -13.25
C VAL A 447 13.92 -12.46 -14.53
N LYS A 448 15.22 -12.15 -14.62
CA LYS A 448 16.11 -12.60 -15.70
C LYS A 448 17.00 -13.77 -15.30
N ALA A 449 17.28 -13.93 -14.01
CA ALA A 449 17.81 -15.15 -13.42
C ALA A 449 17.37 -15.29 -11.96
N ASP A 450 17.45 -16.50 -11.41
CA ASP A 450 17.35 -16.75 -9.97
C ASP A 450 18.71 -16.71 -9.26
N LEU A 451 18.76 -16.98 -7.94
CA LEU A 451 20.00 -16.96 -7.17
C LEU A 451 21.00 -18.06 -7.59
N GLN A 452 20.55 -19.09 -8.30
CA GLN A 452 21.43 -20.10 -8.88
C GLN A 452 21.98 -19.69 -10.26
N GLY A 453 21.34 -18.73 -10.93
CA GLY A 453 21.67 -18.32 -12.29
C GLY A 453 20.90 -19.10 -13.37
N ASN A 454 19.81 -19.80 -13.02
CA ASN A 454 18.88 -20.31 -14.04
C ASN A 454 18.23 -19.11 -14.73
N THR A 455 18.25 -19.04 -16.06
CA THR A 455 17.78 -17.89 -16.84
C THR A 455 16.28 -17.95 -17.12
N PHE A 456 15.60 -16.81 -16.97
CA PHE A 456 14.17 -16.67 -17.24
C PHE A 456 13.89 -15.39 -18.07
N ASP A 457 12.70 -15.30 -18.67
CA ASP A 457 12.21 -14.06 -19.29
C ASP A 457 10.84 -13.67 -18.73
N ILE A 458 10.83 -13.40 -17.42
CA ILE A 458 9.62 -13.00 -16.69
C ILE A 458 9.54 -11.46 -16.70
N THR A 459 8.33 -10.92 -16.91
CA THR A 459 8.02 -9.50 -16.74
C THR A 459 7.68 -9.24 -15.27
N GLY A 460 8.24 -8.19 -14.66
CA GLY A 460 7.94 -7.80 -13.29
C GLY A 460 6.56 -7.15 -13.13
N ALA A 461 5.97 -7.20 -11.93
CA ALA A 461 4.59 -6.74 -11.73
C ALA A 461 4.39 -5.21 -11.82
N LEU A 462 5.43 -4.39 -11.57
CA LEU A 462 5.32 -2.93 -11.67
C LEU A 462 5.01 -2.57 -13.14
N PRO A 463 3.89 -1.89 -13.46
CA PRO A 463 3.52 -1.62 -14.86
C PRO A 463 4.60 -0.86 -15.64
N ALA A 464 4.69 -1.11 -16.95
CA ALA A 464 5.63 -0.40 -17.83
C ALA A 464 5.35 1.13 -17.89
N THR A 465 4.13 1.55 -17.55
CA THR A 465 3.69 2.95 -17.46
C THR A 465 4.24 3.68 -16.23
N GLU A 466 4.72 2.99 -15.20
CA GLU A 466 5.27 3.59 -13.97
C GLU A 466 6.70 4.10 -14.16
N THR A 467 6.93 4.87 -15.22
CA THR A 467 8.26 5.31 -15.67
C THR A 467 9.01 6.10 -14.61
N VAL A 468 8.32 6.91 -13.80
CA VAL A 468 8.93 7.68 -12.70
C VAL A 468 9.45 6.76 -11.59
N ILE A 469 8.66 5.78 -11.17
CA ILE A 469 9.06 4.80 -10.13
C ILE A 469 10.23 3.97 -10.64
N ARG A 470 10.15 3.52 -11.91
CA ARG A 470 11.21 2.75 -12.60
C ARG A 470 12.52 3.54 -12.72
N ALA A 471 12.46 4.81 -13.10
CA ALA A 471 13.64 5.67 -13.27
C ALA A 471 14.24 6.17 -11.94
N ARG A 472 13.47 6.18 -10.85
CA ARG A 472 13.91 6.66 -9.53
C ARG A 472 14.07 5.57 -8.47
N THR A 473 13.90 4.29 -8.80
CA THR A 473 14.32 3.20 -7.91
C THR A 473 15.84 3.23 -7.80
N THR A 474 16.35 3.76 -6.69
CA THR A 474 17.79 3.97 -6.46
C THR A 474 18.49 2.68 -6.04
N ASN A 475 17.77 1.79 -5.37
CA ASN A 475 18.32 0.58 -4.75
C ASN A 475 17.45 -0.65 -5.02
N PHE A 476 18.10 -1.80 -5.12
CA PHE A 476 17.46 -3.11 -5.11
C PHE A 476 17.93 -3.90 -3.90
N TYR A 477 17.05 -4.74 -3.35
CA TYR A 477 17.38 -5.53 -2.18
C TYR A 477 18.42 -6.62 -2.48
N GLU A 478 19.50 -6.65 -1.70
CA GLU A 478 20.16 -7.90 -1.34
C GLU A 478 19.27 -8.68 -0.36
N TYR A 479 18.97 -9.94 -0.68
CA TYR A 479 18.08 -10.81 0.09
C TYR A 479 18.81 -11.60 1.19
N ASP A 480 18.05 -12.04 2.19
CA ASP A 480 18.47 -12.87 3.34
C ASP A 480 19.63 -12.25 4.15
N LYS A 481 19.72 -10.91 4.14
CA LYS A 481 20.69 -10.09 4.89
C LYS A 481 19.99 -9.06 5.76
N TRP A 482 20.60 -8.77 6.92
CA TRP A 482 20.19 -7.66 7.79
C TRP A 482 20.84 -6.35 7.35
N TYR A 483 20.01 -5.38 7.00
CA TYR A 483 20.33 -3.96 6.95
C TYR A 483 20.25 -3.44 8.38
N ASP A 484 21.38 -3.00 8.92
CA ASP A 484 21.51 -2.59 10.31
C ASP A 484 21.51 -1.06 10.41
N TYR A 485 20.45 -0.51 11.01
CA TYR A 485 20.27 0.91 11.30
C TYR A 485 20.21 1.16 12.82
N GLY A 486 21.09 0.48 13.57
CA GLY A 486 21.25 0.66 15.01
C GLY A 486 20.10 0.09 15.83
N ASN A 487 19.16 0.96 16.24
CA ASN A 487 17.95 0.59 16.99
C ASN A 487 16.89 -0.14 16.14
N VAL A 488 17.00 -0.07 14.80
CA VAL A 488 16.15 -0.76 13.83
C VAL A 488 17.05 -1.61 12.93
N LYS A 489 16.64 -2.84 12.63
CA LYS A 489 17.28 -3.67 11.61
C LYS A 489 16.19 -4.26 10.72
N ILE A 490 16.41 -4.29 9.41
CA ILE A 490 15.47 -4.86 8.44
C ILE A 490 16.15 -6.04 7.75
N MET A 491 15.46 -7.16 7.55
CA MET A 491 15.91 -8.22 6.64
C MET A 491 14.85 -8.46 5.58
N VAL A 492 15.24 -8.47 4.30
CA VAL A 492 14.34 -8.67 3.16
C VAL A 492 14.54 -10.06 2.58
N ILE A 493 13.44 -10.76 2.29
CA ILE A 493 13.41 -12.17 1.89
C ILE A 493 12.56 -12.27 0.63
N TRP A 494 13.15 -12.69 -0.49
CA TRP A 494 12.44 -12.88 -1.75
C TRP A 494 11.61 -14.16 -1.69
N ALA A 495 10.28 -14.05 -1.84
CA ALA A 495 9.41 -15.22 -1.99
C ALA A 495 8.34 -14.92 -3.04
N PRO A 496 8.59 -15.27 -4.32
CA PRO A 496 7.64 -15.01 -5.40
C PRO A 496 6.27 -15.62 -5.13
N GLY A 497 5.23 -15.04 -5.71
CA GLY A 497 3.93 -15.67 -5.78
C GLY A 497 2.83 -14.69 -6.12
N HIS A 498 2.52 -13.77 -5.22
CA HIS A 498 1.54 -12.71 -5.49
C HIS A 498 2.00 -11.81 -6.65
N THR A 499 3.31 -11.55 -6.69
CA THR A 499 4.06 -11.00 -7.81
C THR A 499 5.38 -11.77 -8.00
N PRO A 500 6.07 -11.66 -9.15
CA PRO A 500 7.39 -12.24 -9.34
C PRO A 500 8.46 -11.73 -8.34
N GLY A 501 8.36 -10.46 -7.95
CA GLY A 501 9.25 -9.81 -7.00
C GLY A 501 8.64 -9.58 -5.62
N THR A 502 7.69 -10.41 -5.19
CA THR A 502 7.14 -10.35 -3.82
C THR A 502 8.27 -10.51 -2.79
N THR A 503 8.32 -9.59 -1.83
CA THR A 503 9.26 -9.67 -0.70
C THR A 503 8.54 -9.73 0.64
N ASN A 504 9.18 -10.40 1.59
CA ASN A 504 8.80 -10.39 3.00
C ASN A 504 9.89 -9.68 3.77
N MET A 505 9.52 -9.07 4.90
CA MET A 505 10.46 -8.29 5.70
C MET A 505 10.36 -8.68 7.17
N LEU A 506 11.51 -8.73 7.85
CA LEU A 506 11.55 -8.75 9.31
C LEU A 506 12.06 -7.41 9.82
N PHE A 507 11.26 -6.72 10.64
CA PHE A 507 11.72 -5.53 11.34
C PHE A 507 12.12 -5.92 12.76
N LYS A 508 13.41 -5.89 13.05
CA LYS A 508 13.94 -6.10 14.41
C LYS A 508 14.15 -4.74 15.06
N VAL A 509 13.20 -4.37 15.92
CA VAL A 509 13.03 -3.02 16.47
C VAL A 509 13.33 -3.00 17.96
N LYS A 510 14.18 -2.08 18.40
CA LYS A 510 14.49 -1.88 19.82
C LYS A 510 13.39 -1.08 20.51
N ASN A 511 12.84 -1.62 21.59
CA ASN A 511 11.97 -0.86 22.50
C ASN A 511 12.84 -0.02 23.45
N PRO A 512 12.74 1.33 23.46
CA PRO A 512 13.52 2.15 24.37
C PRO A 512 13.07 2.04 25.84
N VAL A 513 11.91 1.43 26.12
CA VAL A 513 11.37 1.29 27.50
C VAL A 513 12.07 0.18 28.30
N ASP A 514 12.45 -0.92 27.65
CA ASP A 514 13.10 -2.10 28.27
C ASP A 514 14.49 -2.43 27.66
N GLY A 515 14.87 -1.73 26.59
CA GLY A 515 16.13 -1.90 25.86
C GLY A 515 16.21 -3.14 24.96
N GLN A 516 15.16 -3.97 24.90
CA GLN A 516 15.13 -5.22 24.16
C GLN A 516 14.78 -5.01 22.68
N PHE A 517 15.16 -5.98 21.84
CA PHE A 517 14.75 -6.03 20.44
C PHE A 517 13.59 -7.00 20.26
N TYR A 518 12.55 -6.55 19.55
CA TYR A 518 11.38 -7.34 19.15
C TYR A 518 11.32 -7.47 17.63
N THR A 519 10.90 -8.62 17.13
CA THR A 519 10.91 -8.96 15.70
C THR A 519 9.49 -8.98 15.14
N PHE A 520 9.20 -8.09 14.20
CA PHE A 520 7.92 -8.01 13.49
C PHE A 520 8.04 -8.72 12.14
N GLY A 521 7.17 -9.70 11.90
CA GLY A 521 7.05 -10.40 10.62
C GLY A 521 6.07 -9.66 9.70
N TYR A 522 6.58 -9.18 8.57
CA TYR A 522 5.82 -8.56 7.50
C TYR A 522 5.81 -9.47 6.26
N HIS A 523 4.62 -9.79 5.75
CA HIS A 523 4.46 -10.58 4.53
C HIS A 523 3.91 -9.70 3.41
N GLY A 524 4.74 -9.40 2.40
CA GLY A 524 4.49 -8.42 1.33
C GLY A 524 4.03 -8.99 -0.01
N GLY A 525 3.41 -10.17 0.03
CA GLY A 525 2.53 -10.65 -1.04
C GLY A 525 1.54 -11.67 -0.50
N TYR A 526 0.68 -11.24 0.43
CA TYR A 526 -0.25 -12.11 1.16
C TYR A 526 -1.60 -12.29 0.43
N GLY A 527 -1.83 -11.59 -0.68
CA GLY A 527 -2.99 -11.80 -1.55
C GLY A 527 -2.87 -13.08 -2.39
N PHE A 528 -3.94 -13.90 -2.44
CA PHE A 528 -4.03 -15.06 -3.35
C PHE A 528 -4.75 -14.73 -4.68
N ASN A 529 -5.06 -13.45 -4.89
CA ASN A 529 -5.66 -12.94 -6.12
C ASN A 529 -4.75 -13.22 -7.33
N GLY A 530 -5.33 -13.63 -8.46
CA GLY A 530 -4.57 -14.07 -9.64
C GLY A 530 -3.98 -15.48 -9.54
N LEU A 531 -3.95 -16.10 -8.35
CA LEU A 531 -3.40 -17.43 -8.11
C LEU A 531 -4.45 -18.52 -7.87
N THR A 532 -5.75 -18.18 -7.80
CA THR A 532 -6.85 -19.09 -7.40
C THR A 532 -6.96 -20.36 -8.26
N SER A 533 -6.53 -20.32 -9.52
CA SER A 533 -6.48 -21.46 -10.44
C SER A 533 -5.16 -21.50 -11.21
N PRO A 534 -4.59 -22.68 -11.54
CA PRO A 534 -3.43 -22.76 -12.41
C PRO A 534 -3.76 -22.26 -13.81
N THR A 535 -2.82 -21.52 -14.38
CA THR A 535 -2.84 -20.94 -15.73
C THR A 535 -1.44 -21.00 -16.32
N GLU A 536 -1.33 -20.76 -17.63
CA GLU A 536 -0.04 -20.74 -18.35
C GLU A 536 0.96 -19.77 -17.71
N ALA A 537 0.51 -18.61 -17.21
CA ALA A 537 1.38 -17.59 -16.63
C ALA A 537 1.75 -17.79 -15.15
N ASN A 538 0.87 -18.39 -14.33
CA ASN A 538 1.01 -18.39 -12.86
C ASN A 538 1.48 -19.71 -12.23
N GLY A 539 1.83 -20.72 -13.04
CA GLY A 539 2.18 -22.05 -12.52
C GLY A 539 3.31 -22.02 -11.49
N TRP A 540 4.45 -21.44 -11.85
CA TRP A 540 5.61 -21.34 -10.96
C TRP A 540 5.33 -20.44 -9.74
N LEU A 541 4.55 -19.37 -9.93
CA LEU A 541 4.11 -18.47 -8.85
C LEU A 541 3.28 -19.23 -7.79
N ARG A 542 2.39 -20.15 -8.19
CA ARG A 542 1.59 -20.95 -7.25
C ARG A 542 2.45 -21.87 -6.36
N LEU A 543 3.46 -22.53 -6.92
CA LEU A 543 4.42 -23.32 -6.14
C LEU A 543 5.28 -22.42 -5.24
N SER A 544 5.76 -21.29 -5.77
CA SER A 544 6.59 -20.33 -5.02
C SER A 544 5.84 -19.72 -3.84
N TYR A 545 4.55 -19.44 -4.01
CA TYR A 545 3.65 -18.97 -2.96
C TYR A 545 3.59 -20.00 -1.82
N GLN A 546 3.23 -21.25 -2.12
CA GLN A 546 3.21 -22.35 -1.15
C GLN A 546 4.57 -22.56 -0.47
N HIS A 547 5.66 -22.56 -1.25
CA HIS A 547 7.01 -22.72 -0.74
C HIS A 547 7.39 -21.57 0.20
N GLY A 548 7.11 -20.32 -0.17
CA GLY A 548 7.37 -19.12 0.61
C GLY A 548 6.76 -19.20 2.01
N PHE A 549 5.45 -19.45 2.13
CA PHE A 549 4.83 -19.62 3.47
C PHE A 549 5.50 -20.76 4.27
N SER A 550 5.78 -21.89 3.61
CA SER A 550 6.44 -23.04 4.26
C SER A 550 7.84 -22.67 4.76
N TYR A 551 8.65 -22.02 3.93
CA TYR A 551 10.00 -21.55 4.23
C TYR A 551 10.01 -20.50 5.33
N LEU A 552 9.15 -19.49 5.27
CA LEU A 552 9.02 -18.48 6.33
C LEU A 552 8.63 -19.15 7.67
N GLN A 553 7.66 -20.07 7.68
CA GLN A 553 7.31 -20.86 8.88
C GLN A 553 8.45 -21.74 9.42
N ASN A 554 9.49 -21.99 8.63
CA ASN A 554 10.60 -22.89 8.95
C ASN A 554 11.89 -22.15 9.34
N SER A 555 12.23 -21.11 8.59
CA SER A 555 13.51 -20.38 8.71
C SER A 555 13.43 -19.21 9.69
N ILE A 556 12.21 -18.77 10.06
CA ILE A 556 12.00 -17.54 10.84
C ILE A 556 11.37 -17.83 12.20
N THR A 557 11.72 -17.00 13.18
CA THR A 557 10.87 -16.70 14.33
C THR A 557 10.65 -15.19 14.34
N ALA A 558 9.38 -14.78 14.43
CA ALA A 558 8.98 -13.40 14.67
C ALA A 558 8.13 -13.36 15.95
N ASP A 559 8.30 -12.29 16.71
CA ASP A 559 7.56 -12.03 17.94
C ASP A 559 6.16 -11.50 17.62
N PHE A 560 6.01 -10.61 16.64
CA PHE A 560 4.73 -9.97 16.30
C PHE A 560 4.45 -9.96 14.80
N VAL A 561 3.22 -9.60 14.42
CA VAL A 561 2.76 -9.53 13.04
C VAL A 561 2.58 -8.09 12.61
N SER A 562 3.17 -7.72 11.48
CA SER A 562 2.93 -6.46 10.77
C SER A 562 2.36 -6.79 9.39
N PRO A 563 1.04 -6.97 9.23
CA PRO A 563 0.46 -7.38 7.95
C PRO A 563 0.58 -6.27 6.90
N GLN A 564 0.55 -6.64 5.61
CA GLN A 564 0.42 -5.70 4.49
C GLN A 564 -1.01 -5.15 4.34
N HIS A 565 -2.04 -5.93 4.71
CA HIS A 565 -3.43 -5.52 4.75
C HIS A 565 -4.06 -5.85 6.10
N THR A 566 -4.89 -4.95 6.56
CA THR A 566 -5.69 -5.06 7.79
C THR A 566 -6.73 -6.19 7.73
N ASN A 567 -7.31 -6.43 6.55
CA ASN A 567 -8.28 -7.49 6.29
C ASN A 567 -7.66 -8.91 6.21
N GLN A 568 -6.40 -9.06 6.63
CA GLN A 568 -5.61 -10.30 6.60
C GLN A 568 -4.98 -10.64 7.95
N PHE A 569 -4.76 -9.65 8.83
CA PHE A 569 -4.49 -9.81 10.25
C PHE A 569 -4.99 -8.56 10.99
N PRO A 570 -5.66 -8.69 12.15
CA PRO A 570 -6.50 -7.66 12.76
C PRO A 570 -5.74 -6.52 13.49
N ILE A 571 -4.66 -5.99 12.91
CA ILE A 571 -3.77 -5.05 13.60
C ILE A 571 -4.47 -3.73 13.99
N VAL A 572 -5.43 -3.27 13.17
CA VAL A 572 -6.18 -2.04 13.42
C VAL A 572 -7.32 -2.27 14.40
N GLU A 573 -7.99 -3.43 14.37
CA GLU A 573 -8.90 -3.86 15.44
C GLU A 573 -8.20 -3.94 16.79
N VAL A 574 -6.99 -4.50 16.86
CA VAL A 574 -6.20 -4.58 18.10
C VAL A 574 -5.91 -3.18 18.64
N TYR A 575 -5.52 -2.23 17.79
CA TYR A 575 -5.35 -0.83 18.22
C TYR A 575 -6.68 -0.18 18.66
N GLN A 576 -7.77 -0.35 17.93
CA GLN A 576 -9.05 0.29 18.28
C GLN A 576 -9.70 -0.35 19.52
N ALA A 577 -9.46 -1.64 19.78
CA ALA A 577 -9.79 -2.33 21.02
C ALA A 577 -8.94 -1.85 22.20
N LEU A 578 -7.63 -1.62 21.99
CA LEU A 578 -6.74 -1.02 22.97
C LEU A 578 -7.14 0.43 23.28
N LYS A 579 -7.44 1.24 22.26
CA LYS A 579 -7.91 2.62 22.42
C LYS A 579 -9.20 2.66 23.22
N ALA A 580 -10.11 1.72 23.00
CA ALA A 580 -11.27 1.54 23.86
C ALA A 580 -10.85 1.15 25.29
N TYR A 581 -10.00 0.13 25.50
CA TYR A 581 -9.54 -0.24 26.84
C TYR A 581 -8.96 0.97 27.61
N ASN A 582 -8.04 1.71 27.00
CA ASN A 582 -7.36 2.88 27.59
C ASN A 582 -8.27 4.10 27.79
N ARG A 583 -9.43 4.17 27.12
CA ARG A 583 -10.46 5.20 27.34
C ARG A 583 -11.43 4.87 28.49
N ASP A 584 -11.40 3.67 29.06
CA ASP A 584 -12.29 3.35 30.18
C ASP A 584 -11.83 4.04 31.47
N PRO A 585 -12.70 4.78 32.20
CA PRO A 585 -12.38 5.29 33.52
C PRO A 585 -11.93 4.21 34.52
N ALA A 586 -12.40 2.96 34.39
CA ALA A 586 -11.96 1.85 35.21
C ALA A 586 -10.48 1.47 35.00
N ASN A 587 -9.94 1.75 33.81
CA ASN A 587 -8.56 1.44 33.43
C ASN A 587 -7.60 2.63 33.57
N ALA A 588 -8.09 3.79 34.06
CA ALA A 588 -7.27 5.00 34.19
C ALA A 588 -6.03 4.84 35.10
N GLY A 589 -6.02 3.84 35.99
CA GLY A 589 -4.85 3.50 36.83
C GLY A 589 -3.75 2.69 36.11
N ARG A 590 -4.03 2.08 34.95
CA ARG A 590 -3.05 1.41 34.09
C ARG A 590 -3.56 1.37 32.64
N GLN A 591 -3.10 2.32 31.83
CA GLN A 591 -3.20 2.18 30.38
C GLN A 591 -2.18 1.14 29.87
N LEU A 592 -2.57 0.37 28.85
CA LEU A 592 -1.74 -0.62 28.18
C LEU A 592 -1.09 -0.02 26.92
N THR A 593 0.02 -0.60 26.49
CA THR A 593 0.71 -0.29 25.23
C THR A 593 0.26 -1.20 24.08
N MET A 594 0.58 -0.84 22.83
CA MET A 594 0.33 -1.72 21.69
C MET A 594 1.06 -3.07 21.81
N MET A 595 2.25 -3.08 22.42
CA MET A 595 3.03 -4.29 22.71
C MET A 595 2.33 -5.24 23.70
N GLU A 596 1.51 -4.72 24.62
CA GLU A 596 0.68 -5.51 25.53
C GLU A 596 -0.66 -5.93 24.92
N ALA A 597 -1.16 -5.17 23.94
CA ALA A 597 -2.38 -5.51 23.20
C ALA A 597 -2.15 -6.60 22.15
N MET A 598 -1.02 -6.55 21.45
CA MET A 598 -0.58 -7.59 20.52
C MET A 598 -0.27 -8.90 21.26
N GLN A 599 -0.33 -10.04 20.56
CA GLN A 599 0.06 -11.34 21.07
C GLN A 599 1.14 -11.97 20.18
N SER A 600 2.16 -12.55 20.81
CA SER A 600 3.24 -13.22 20.08
C SER A 600 2.99 -14.70 19.83
N LYS A 601 2.21 -15.32 20.71
CA LYS A 601 1.77 -16.72 20.62
C LYS A 601 0.25 -16.75 20.49
N VAL A 602 -0.25 -17.65 19.65
CA VAL A 602 -1.69 -17.91 19.56
C VAL A 602 -2.16 -18.44 20.91
N TYR A 603 -3.05 -17.69 21.56
CA TYR A 603 -3.44 -17.93 22.96
C TYR A 603 -3.97 -19.35 23.20
N ASP A 604 -4.81 -19.87 22.30
CA ASP A 604 -5.40 -21.21 22.38
C ASP A 604 -4.51 -22.34 21.80
N SER A 605 -3.30 -22.04 21.32
CA SER A 605 -2.37 -23.06 20.80
C SER A 605 -2.02 -24.08 21.91
N PRO A 606 -1.83 -25.38 21.59
CA PRO A 606 -1.30 -26.33 22.56
C PRO A 606 0.16 -26.01 22.91
N SER A 607 0.71 -26.75 23.87
CA SER A 607 2.08 -26.50 24.33
C SER A 607 2.87 -27.79 24.47
N ILE A 608 4.12 -27.76 24.02
CA ILE A 608 5.11 -28.82 24.24
C ILE A 608 6.11 -28.25 25.25
N ASN A 609 6.41 -29.01 26.32
CA ASN A 609 7.33 -28.61 27.39
C ASN A 609 7.03 -27.19 27.94
N GLY A 610 5.75 -26.88 28.13
CA GLY A 610 5.26 -25.58 28.62
C GLY A 610 5.26 -24.44 27.58
N THR A 611 5.80 -24.64 26.39
CA THR A 611 5.91 -23.60 25.35
C THR A 611 4.81 -23.73 24.29
N LYS A 612 4.09 -22.62 24.02
CA LYS A 612 3.10 -22.51 22.94
C LYS A 612 3.76 -22.70 21.57
N ILE A 613 3.29 -23.71 20.81
CA ILE A 613 3.95 -24.12 19.57
C ILE A 613 3.78 -23.09 18.45
N THR A 614 2.63 -22.42 18.36
CA THR A 614 2.29 -21.51 17.26
C THR A 614 2.49 -20.04 17.65
N SER A 615 3.29 -19.29 16.88
CA SER A 615 3.28 -17.82 16.94
C SER A 615 2.18 -17.24 16.06
N GLU A 616 1.71 -16.03 16.34
CA GLU A 616 0.68 -15.38 15.49
C GLU A 616 1.18 -15.17 14.05
N PHE A 617 2.50 -14.97 13.86
CA PHE A 617 3.09 -14.94 12.52
C PHE A 617 3.03 -16.31 11.83
N ALA A 618 3.42 -17.40 12.51
CA ALA A 618 3.32 -18.74 11.94
C ALA A 618 1.86 -19.15 11.65
N ASN A 619 0.92 -18.70 12.47
CA ASN A 619 -0.53 -18.85 12.28
C ASN A 619 -1.02 -18.10 11.02
N GLN A 620 -0.62 -16.84 10.88
CA GLN A 620 -0.94 -16.01 9.71
C GLN A 620 -0.42 -16.66 8.42
N LEU A 621 0.82 -17.13 8.40
CA LEU A 621 1.43 -17.82 7.26
C LEU A 621 0.68 -19.13 6.93
N GLU A 622 0.24 -19.89 7.95
CA GLU A 622 -0.49 -21.14 7.74
C GLU A 622 -1.80 -20.94 6.99
N LYS A 623 -2.52 -19.86 7.29
CA LYS A 623 -3.78 -19.52 6.60
C LYS A 623 -3.59 -19.48 5.09
N ARG A 624 -2.55 -18.80 4.58
CA ARG A 624 -2.32 -18.67 3.13
C ARG A 624 -1.69 -19.90 2.50
N ARG A 625 -0.82 -20.62 3.22
CA ARG A 625 -0.36 -21.94 2.77
C ARG A 625 -1.55 -22.88 2.57
N SER A 626 -2.46 -22.93 3.55
CA SER A 626 -3.67 -23.76 3.51
C SER A 626 -4.58 -23.41 2.33
N VAL A 627 -4.86 -22.11 2.12
CA VAL A 627 -5.66 -21.63 0.98
C VAL A 627 -5.10 -22.10 -0.38
N ALA A 628 -3.79 -22.03 -0.58
CA ALA A 628 -3.16 -22.44 -1.83
C ALA A 628 -3.05 -23.98 -1.99
N SER A 629 -2.76 -24.68 -0.89
CA SER A 629 -2.38 -26.10 -0.94
C SER A 629 -3.58 -27.04 -1.03
N TYR A 630 -4.60 -26.83 -0.19
CA TYR A 630 -5.52 -27.90 0.20
C TYR A 630 -6.87 -27.87 -0.52
N LYS A 631 -7.41 -29.06 -0.82
CA LYS A 631 -8.73 -29.29 -1.44
C LYS A 631 -9.92 -28.73 -0.64
N ALA A 632 -9.70 -28.33 0.61
CA ALA A 632 -10.69 -27.59 1.41
C ALA A 632 -11.08 -26.27 0.72
N SER A 633 -10.15 -25.62 0.03
CA SER A 633 -10.39 -24.42 -0.77
C SER A 633 -11.35 -24.68 -1.93
N ASP A 634 -11.13 -25.74 -2.72
CA ASP A 634 -12.02 -26.16 -3.81
C ASP A 634 -13.44 -26.48 -3.32
N ALA A 635 -13.54 -27.08 -2.14
CA ALA A 635 -14.82 -27.48 -1.52
C ALA A 635 -15.59 -26.27 -0.96
N ALA A 636 -14.89 -25.27 -0.42
CA ALA A 636 -15.49 -24.04 0.09
C ALA A 636 -15.81 -23.03 -1.03
N ASN A 637 -15.05 -23.03 -2.12
CA ASN A 637 -15.26 -22.16 -3.27
C ASN A 637 -14.87 -22.87 -4.57
N SER A 638 -15.86 -23.21 -5.40
CA SER A 638 -15.66 -23.97 -6.64
C SER A 638 -14.81 -23.25 -7.71
N SER A 639 -14.62 -21.94 -7.59
CA SER A 639 -13.68 -21.17 -8.43
C SER A 639 -12.22 -21.34 -8.04
N TYR A 640 -11.94 -21.82 -6.82
CA TYR A 640 -10.59 -22.14 -6.36
C TYR A 640 -10.22 -23.54 -6.86
N LYS A 641 -8.95 -23.70 -7.21
CA LYS A 641 -8.34 -24.94 -7.67
C LYS A 641 -7.01 -25.06 -6.94
N SER A 642 -6.96 -25.81 -5.86
CA SER A 642 -5.76 -25.95 -5.02
C SER A 642 -4.66 -26.78 -5.68
N ILE A 643 -3.47 -26.77 -5.09
CA ILE A 643 -2.34 -27.59 -5.57
C ILE A 643 -2.66 -29.08 -5.41
N GLU A 644 -3.34 -29.51 -4.34
CA GLU A 644 -3.81 -30.90 -4.15
C GLU A 644 -4.71 -31.41 -5.29
N THR A 645 -5.61 -30.60 -5.85
CA THR A 645 -6.59 -31.04 -6.85
C THR A 645 -6.13 -30.82 -8.29
N SER A 646 -5.34 -29.77 -8.52
CA SER A 646 -5.14 -29.18 -9.85
C SER A 646 -3.68 -28.84 -10.15
N GLY A 647 -2.78 -28.93 -9.18
CA GLY A 647 -1.37 -28.58 -9.36
C GLY A 647 -1.13 -27.08 -9.57
N PRO A 648 -0.08 -26.66 -10.30
CA PRO A 648 0.91 -27.54 -10.89
C PRO A 648 1.59 -28.43 -9.86
N PHE A 649 2.01 -29.61 -10.31
CA PHE A 649 2.88 -30.49 -9.55
C PHE A 649 4.35 -30.19 -9.91
N LYS A 650 5.29 -30.56 -9.04
CA LYS A 650 6.72 -30.36 -9.31
C LYS A 650 7.14 -31.29 -10.48
N PRO A 651 7.76 -30.79 -11.55
CA PRO A 651 8.12 -31.56 -12.74
C PRO A 651 8.60 -32.99 -12.51
N GLY A 652 7.86 -33.96 -13.07
CA GLY A 652 8.15 -35.40 -12.96
C GLY A 652 7.62 -36.06 -11.68
N ARG A 653 6.86 -35.33 -10.85
CA ARG A 653 6.19 -35.83 -9.63
C ARG A 653 4.65 -35.81 -9.76
N GLU A 654 4.12 -35.78 -10.97
CA GLU A 654 2.67 -35.72 -11.27
C GLU A 654 1.86 -36.86 -10.63
N ASN A 655 2.49 -38.02 -10.43
CA ASN A 655 1.90 -39.20 -9.80
C ASN A 655 2.31 -39.35 -8.32
N GLY A 656 2.98 -38.34 -7.74
CA GLY A 656 3.70 -38.45 -6.48
C GLY A 656 5.05 -39.17 -6.63
N LEU A 657 5.67 -39.52 -5.50
CA LEU A 657 6.86 -40.37 -5.41
C LEU A 657 6.65 -41.44 -4.35
N THR A 658 7.01 -42.69 -4.64
CA THR A 658 6.91 -43.82 -3.70
C THR A 658 8.30 -44.28 -3.28
N SER A 659 8.53 -44.43 -1.97
CA SER A 659 9.79 -44.92 -1.39
C SER A 659 11.04 -44.21 -1.96
N VAL A 660 10.99 -42.88 -2.00
CA VAL A 660 12.11 -42.04 -2.40
C VAL A 660 13.02 -41.75 -1.19
N PRO A 661 14.36 -41.91 -1.31
CA PRO A 661 15.28 -41.48 -0.27
C PRO A 661 15.35 -39.94 -0.20
N ALA A 662 15.44 -39.39 1.01
CA ALA A 662 15.63 -37.97 1.25
C ALA A 662 16.62 -37.75 2.41
N ARG A 663 17.42 -36.69 2.33
CA ARG A 663 18.36 -36.29 3.40
C ARG A 663 17.75 -35.15 4.21
N ILE A 664 17.71 -35.32 5.52
CA ILE A 664 17.17 -34.33 6.47
C ILE A 664 18.19 -33.21 6.67
N LEU A 665 17.78 -31.96 6.47
CA LEU A 665 18.65 -30.78 6.48
C LEU A 665 18.50 -29.92 7.74
N ASP A 666 17.37 -30.03 8.44
CA ASP A 666 17.09 -29.33 9.68
C ASP A 666 16.63 -30.29 10.79
N ASP A 667 16.21 -29.72 11.91
CA ASP A 667 15.76 -30.44 13.10
C ASP A 667 14.23 -30.65 13.09
N ALA A 668 13.58 -30.34 11.96
CA ALA A 668 12.13 -30.30 11.72
C ALA A 668 11.34 -29.44 12.73
N ARG A 669 10.01 -29.38 12.58
CA ARG A 669 9.08 -28.77 13.54
C ARG A 669 7.66 -29.29 13.37
N ILE A 670 6.87 -29.16 14.43
CA ILE A 670 5.41 -29.32 14.36
C ILE A 670 4.78 -27.98 14.00
N VAL A 671 3.91 -28.00 12.99
CA VAL A 671 3.04 -26.88 12.61
C VAL A 671 1.60 -27.24 12.99
N GLN A 672 0.91 -26.32 13.66
CA GLN A 672 -0.54 -26.41 13.91
C GLN A 672 -1.29 -25.86 12.69
N GLY A 673 -2.45 -26.43 12.35
CA GLY A 673 -3.36 -25.82 11.38
C GLY A 673 -3.88 -24.46 11.86
N PHE A 674 -4.37 -23.64 10.92
CA PHE A 674 -4.72 -22.24 11.19
C PHE A 674 -5.78 -22.08 12.29
N VAL A 675 -5.48 -21.22 13.27
CA VAL A 675 -6.37 -20.86 14.37
C VAL A 675 -7.06 -19.54 14.03
N GLY A 676 -8.36 -19.63 13.75
CA GLY A 676 -9.19 -18.55 13.20
C GLY A 676 -9.30 -17.27 14.04
N PRO A 677 -9.46 -17.33 15.37
CA PRO A 677 -9.45 -16.15 16.23
C PRO A 677 -8.02 -15.67 16.46
N GLN A 678 -7.63 -14.63 15.74
CA GLN A 678 -6.28 -14.06 15.75
C GLN A 678 -6.16 -12.98 16.85
N ASN A 679 -4.98 -12.89 17.46
CA ASN A 679 -4.63 -11.93 18.52
C ASN A 679 -5.62 -11.96 19.71
N LYS A 680 -5.99 -13.16 20.17
CA LYS A 680 -6.84 -13.37 21.35
C LYS A 680 -6.12 -12.92 22.63
N ASN A 681 -6.60 -11.85 23.25
CA ASN A 681 -5.99 -11.23 24.43
C ASN A 681 -7.04 -10.94 25.52
N PRO A 682 -7.22 -11.84 26.51
CA PRO A 682 -8.18 -11.66 27.60
C PRO A 682 -7.97 -10.45 28.51
N ALA A 683 -6.83 -9.74 28.44
CA ALA A 683 -6.64 -8.48 29.17
C ALA A 683 -7.49 -7.32 28.60
N ILE A 684 -7.90 -7.42 27.33
CA ILE A 684 -8.70 -6.40 26.64
C ILE A 684 -10.06 -7.05 26.29
N PRO A 685 -11.20 -6.60 26.84
CA PRO A 685 -12.49 -7.28 26.67
C PRO A 685 -12.91 -7.50 25.20
N LEU A 686 -12.66 -6.51 24.33
CA LEU A 686 -12.95 -6.58 22.90
C LEU A 686 -12.03 -7.55 22.12
N LEU A 687 -10.96 -8.06 22.74
CA LEU A 687 -10.04 -9.06 22.19
C LEU A 687 -10.08 -10.39 22.94
N ALA A 688 -10.93 -10.55 23.97
CA ALA A 688 -10.90 -11.71 24.86
C ALA A 688 -11.19 -13.05 24.16
N ASN A 689 -11.90 -13.01 23.02
CA ASN A 689 -12.16 -14.15 22.15
C ASN A 689 -11.28 -14.18 20.88
N GLY A 690 -10.44 -13.15 20.65
CA GLY A 690 -9.74 -12.91 19.39
C GLY A 690 -10.64 -12.33 18.30
N ILE A 691 -10.01 -11.88 17.21
CA ILE A 691 -10.71 -11.35 16.04
C ILE A 691 -10.65 -12.40 14.92
N VAL A 692 -11.82 -12.81 14.41
CA VAL A 692 -11.91 -13.73 13.27
C VAL A 692 -12.05 -12.93 11.98
N THR A 693 -10.98 -12.86 11.20
CA THR A 693 -10.99 -12.28 9.84
C THR A 693 -12.05 -12.96 8.97
N ALA A 694 -12.93 -12.19 8.30
CA ALA A 694 -14.03 -12.71 7.49
C ALA A 694 -13.59 -13.56 6.29
N THR A 695 -12.46 -13.20 5.66
CA THR A 695 -11.92 -13.90 4.49
C THR A 695 -11.32 -15.26 4.88
N ASP A 696 -11.62 -16.29 4.09
CA ASP A 696 -11.03 -17.64 4.16
C ASP A 696 -11.24 -18.40 5.49
N GLN A 697 -12.34 -18.17 6.20
CA GLN A 697 -12.67 -18.88 7.45
C GLN A 697 -12.73 -20.42 7.32
N TYR A 698 -12.92 -20.94 6.10
CA TYR A 698 -12.95 -22.38 5.80
C TYR A 698 -11.61 -23.10 6.03
N VAL A 699 -10.48 -22.40 6.21
CA VAL A 699 -9.18 -23.02 6.56
C VAL A 699 -8.92 -23.06 8.07
N ASN A 700 -9.88 -22.65 8.92
CA ASN A 700 -9.76 -22.76 10.37
C ASN A 700 -9.72 -24.24 10.82
N ASP A 701 -8.53 -24.70 11.20
CA ASP A 701 -8.24 -26.08 11.58
C ASP A 701 -7.30 -26.15 12.82
N PRO A 702 -7.73 -25.64 13.99
CA PRO A 702 -6.92 -25.62 15.21
C PRO A 702 -6.57 -27.01 15.76
N GLY A 703 -7.25 -28.06 15.26
CA GLY A 703 -6.99 -29.47 15.59
C GLY A 703 -6.21 -30.23 14.51
N GLY A 704 -5.74 -29.56 13.45
CA GLY A 704 -4.82 -30.11 12.46
C GLY A 704 -3.37 -29.98 12.91
N TYR A 705 -2.55 -30.97 12.62
CA TYR A 705 -1.12 -30.95 12.89
C TYR A 705 -0.33 -31.47 11.70
N TYR A 706 0.89 -30.97 11.54
CA TYR A 706 1.81 -31.38 10.49
C TYR A 706 3.22 -31.44 11.07
N VAL A 707 4.04 -32.38 10.61
CA VAL A 707 5.50 -32.27 10.80
C VAL A 707 6.09 -31.70 9.51
N GLN A 708 6.72 -30.53 9.62
CA GLN A 708 7.42 -29.84 8.54
C GLN A 708 8.94 -30.00 8.73
N VAL A 709 9.65 -30.23 7.63
CA VAL A 709 11.06 -30.58 7.61
C VAL A 709 11.72 -30.05 6.32
N SER A 710 12.94 -29.55 6.43
CA SER A 710 13.76 -29.20 5.26
C SER A 710 14.50 -30.44 4.76
N LEU A 711 14.30 -30.76 3.47
CA LEU A 711 14.76 -32.00 2.85
C LEU A 711 15.53 -31.75 1.56
N GLU A 712 16.59 -32.51 1.34
CA GLU A 712 17.08 -32.78 -0.02
C GLU A 712 16.39 -34.07 -0.49
N VAL A 713 15.39 -33.96 -1.36
CA VAL A 713 14.73 -35.13 -1.96
C VAL A 713 15.66 -35.74 -3.01
N LEU A 714 16.12 -36.97 -2.80
CA LEU A 714 17.16 -37.59 -3.62
C LEU A 714 16.60 -38.29 -4.87
N ASP A 715 15.53 -37.76 -5.47
CA ASP A 715 14.90 -38.34 -6.66
C ASP A 715 15.71 -38.10 -7.94
N ASN A 716 15.58 -39.04 -8.89
CA ASN A 716 16.27 -38.98 -10.18
C ASN A 716 15.44 -38.29 -11.28
N GLY A 717 14.32 -37.66 -10.92
CA GLY A 717 13.46 -36.91 -11.82
C GLY A 717 14.08 -35.58 -12.27
N PRO A 718 13.33 -34.79 -13.06
CA PRO A 718 13.84 -33.56 -13.68
C PRO A 718 13.77 -32.32 -12.78
N TYR A 719 13.20 -32.40 -11.57
CA TYR A 719 12.97 -31.21 -10.74
C TYR A 719 14.25 -30.64 -10.12
N ARG A 720 14.49 -29.33 -10.31
CA ARG A 720 15.68 -28.62 -9.82
C ARG A 720 15.32 -27.33 -9.06
N GLY A 721 14.17 -27.34 -8.38
CA GLY A 721 13.64 -26.19 -7.63
C GLY A 721 13.08 -25.06 -8.50
N PHE A 722 12.66 -25.34 -9.74
CA PHE A 722 12.02 -24.40 -10.66
C PHE A 722 11.10 -25.14 -11.64
N ILE A 723 10.16 -24.43 -12.28
CA ILE A 723 9.40 -24.95 -13.43
C ILE A 723 10.10 -24.50 -14.73
N PRO A 724 10.45 -25.40 -15.67
CA PRO A 724 11.00 -25.02 -16.97
C PRO A 724 10.01 -24.25 -17.86
N GLU A 725 10.52 -23.37 -18.73
CA GLU A 725 9.72 -22.73 -19.78
C GLU A 725 9.14 -23.79 -20.74
N GLY A 726 7.84 -23.70 -21.03
CA GLY A 726 7.13 -24.66 -21.87
C GLY A 726 6.78 -25.98 -21.18
N TYR A 727 6.98 -26.10 -19.85
CA TYR A 727 6.68 -27.34 -19.14
C TYR A 727 5.19 -27.68 -19.22
N THR A 728 4.87 -28.82 -19.83
CA THR A 728 3.49 -29.21 -20.15
C THR A 728 3.01 -30.30 -19.21
N GLN A 729 1.89 -30.05 -18.54
CA GLN A 729 1.36 -30.93 -17.49
C GLN A 729 -0.18 -30.98 -17.56
N PHE A 730 -0.76 -32.14 -17.20
CA PHE A 730 -2.21 -32.29 -17.06
C PHE A 730 -2.65 -31.81 -15.66
N SER A 731 -3.62 -30.89 -15.60
CA SER A 731 -4.23 -30.36 -14.39
C SER A 731 -5.54 -31.10 -14.09
N PRO A 732 -5.61 -32.02 -13.10
CA PRO A 732 -6.76 -32.91 -12.93
C PRO A 732 -8.07 -32.17 -12.63
N GLY A 733 -8.07 -31.25 -11.66
CA GLY A 733 -9.25 -30.43 -11.32
C GLY A 733 -9.71 -29.43 -12.37
N LEU A 734 -9.00 -29.31 -13.50
CA LEU A 734 -9.42 -28.56 -14.69
C LEU A 734 -9.66 -29.48 -15.92
N ASN A 735 -9.37 -30.78 -15.82
CA ASN A 735 -9.46 -31.76 -16.89
C ASN A 735 -8.80 -31.33 -18.23
N ARG A 736 -7.65 -30.65 -18.16
CA ARG A 736 -6.90 -30.18 -19.34
C ARG A 736 -5.40 -30.15 -19.10
N SER A 737 -4.63 -30.19 -20.19
CA SER A 737 -3.22 -29.82 -20.15
C SER A 737 -3.04 -28.30 -20.12
N ILE A 738 -1.95 -27.86 -19.49
CA ILE A 738 -1.47 -26.48 -19.45
C ILE A 738 0.01 -26.51 -19.84
N VAL A 739 0.43 -25.54 -20.65
CA VAL A 739 1.84 -25.29 -20.99
C VAL A 739 2.29 -24.11 -20.14
N TYR A 740 3.13 -24.35 -19.13
CA TYR A 740 3.52 -23.31 -18.18
C TYR A 740 4.66 -22.43 -18.68
N LYS A 741 4.57 -21.15 -18.34
CA LYS A 741 5.71 -20.25 -18.26
C LYS A 741 6.62 -20.68 -17.11
N GLY A 742 7.91 -20.68 -17.40
CA GLY A 742 8.93 -21.09 -16.45
C GLY A 742 9.18 -20.04 -15.37
N GLY A 743 9.70 -20.50 -14.24
CA GLY A 743 10.11 -19.62 -13.14
C GLY A 743 10.64 -20.39 -11.93
N PRO A 744 11.42 -19.72 -11.06
CA PRO A 744 12.06 -20.32 -9.90
C PRO A 744 11.03 -20.72 -8.82
N VAL A 745 11.39 -21.67 -7.95
CA VAL A 745 10.58 -22.06 -6.78
C VAL A 745 11.51 -22.12 -5.55
N GLU A 746 12.02 -23.27 -5.12
CA GLU A 746 13.03 -23.36 -4.06
C GLU A 746 14.39 -22.77 -4.48
N SER A 747 14.62 -22.60 -5.78
CA SER A 747 15.87 -22.02 -6.29
C SER A 747 16.07 -20.54 -5.90
N VAL A 748 15.05 -19.87 -5.34
CA VAL A 748 15.19 -18.53 -4.74
C VAL A 748 15.88 -18.53 -3.37
N HIS A 749 15.98 -19.68 -2.69
CA HIS A 749 16.66 -19.83 -1.39
C HIS A 749 17.82 -20.85 -1.42
N ALA A 750 18.28 -21.24 -2.61
CA ALA A 750 19.34 -22.22 -2.79
C ALA A 750 20.67 -21.57 -3.22
N ALA A 751 21.78 -22.08 -2.67
CA ALA A 751 23.11 -21.66 -3.08
C ALA A 751 23.39 -22.02 -4.56
N LYS A 752 24.19 -21.19 -5.24
CA LYS A 752 24.50 -21.38 -6.65
C LYS A 752 25.16 -22.74 -6.95
N GLY A 753 24.55 -23.51 -7.86
CA GLY A 753 25.01 -24.84 -8.26
C GLY A 753 24.41 -25.99 -7.44
N THR A 754 23.38 -25.73 -6.62
CA THR A 754 22.68 -26.75 -5.84
C THR A 754 21.75 -27.56 -6.74
N ILE A 755 22.19 -28.76 -7.12
CA ILE A 755 21.44 -29.67 -8.03
C ILE A 755 20.04 -30.00 -7.48
N ARG A 756 19.90 -30.14 -6.16
CA ARG A 756 18.63 -30.40 -5.46
C ARG A 756 18.40 -29.33 -4.39
N PRO A 757 17.76 -28.19 -4.73
CA PRO A 757 17.42 -27.15 -3.76
C PRO A 757 16.68 -27.70 -2.54
N PRO A 758 16.96 -27.19 -1.31
CA PRO A 758 16.26 -27.60 -0.10
C PRO A 758 14.75 -27.38 -0.21
N GLU A 759 13.99 -28.48 -0.16
CA GLU A 759 12.53 -28.43 -0.15
C GLU A 759 12.01 -28.42 1.28
N VAL A 760 11.25 -27.39 1.64
CA VAL A 760 10.51 -27.36 2.91
C VAL A 760 9.18 -28.07 2.70
N LEU A 761 9.13 -29.35 3.02
CA LEU A 761 7.97 -30.23 2.87
C LEU A 761 7.36 -30.55 4.23
N ARG A 762 6.09 -30.98 4.25
CA ARG A 762 5.43 -31.42 5.48
C ARG A 762 4.59 -32.67 5.26
N THR A 763 4.22 -33.33 6.34
CA THR A 763 3.26 -34.45 6.31
C THR A 763 1.89 -34.04 5.77
N GLN A 764 1.12 -35.01 5.28
CA GLN A 764 -0.33 -34.90 5.25
C GLN A 764 -0.88 -34.56 6.65
N ARG A 765 -2.08 -33.98 6.69
CA ARG A 765 -2.74 -33.52 7.93
C ARG A 765 -2.90 -34.66 8.94
N LEU A 766 -2.21 -34.55 10.07
CA LEU A 766 -2.34 -35.44 11.22
C LEU A 766 -3.56 -35.06 12.07
N GLY A 767 -4.21 -36.07 12.65
CA GLY A 767 -5.39 -35.89 13.51
C GLY A 767 -5.07 -35.56 14.96
N SER A 768 -3.79 -35.63 15.38
CA SER A 768 -3.39 -35.38 16.77
C SER A 768 -1.99 -34.79 16.87
N LEU A 769 -1.76 -34.01 17.95
CA LEU A 769 -0.44 -33.53 18.32
C LEU A 769 0.48 -34.68 18.75
N ALA A 770 -0.08 -35.77 19.32
CA ALA A 770 0.68 -36.91 19.78
C ALA A 770 1.37 -37.64 18.61
N ASP A 771 0.68 -37.81 17.48
CA ASP A 771 1.26 -38.42 16.28
C ASP A 771 2.29 -37.50 15.61
N ALA A 772 2.10 -36.18 15.68
CA ALA A 772 3.09 -35.22 15.22
C ALA A 772 4.38 -35.25 16.08
N VAL A 773 4.25 -35.38 17.41
CA VAL A 773 5.39 -35.60 18.32
C VAL A 773 6.06 -36.94 18.06
N ARG A 774 5.29 -38.02 17.81
CA ARG A 774 5.82 -39.34 17.46
C ARG A 774 6.63 -39.32 16.16
N ILE A 775 6.14 -38.65 15.11
CA ILE A 775 6.86 -38.48 13.83
C ILE A 775 8.11 -37.61 14.02
N LEU A 776 8.02 -36.49 14.74
CA LEU A 776 9.17 -35.64 15.02
C LEU A 776 10.28 -36.42 15.76
N GLY A 777 9.90 -37.32 16.66
CA GLY A 777 10.81 -38.21 17.38
C GLY A 777 11.52 -39.28 16.54
N THR A 778 11.19 -39.47 15.25
CA THR A 778 11.94 -40.34 14.34
C THR A 778 12.88 -39.57 13.39
N LEU A 779 12.90 -38.24 13.45
CA LEU A 779 13.73 -37.40 12.59
C LEU A 779 15.07 -37.06 13.25
N GLN A 780 16.15 -37.12 12.47
CA GLN A 780 17.48 -36.69 12.90
C GLN A 780 18.16 -35.93 11.75
N LYS A 781 18.61 -34.72 12.03
CA LYS A 781 19.36 -33.88 11.08
C LYS A 781 20.58 -34.59 10.53
N GLY A 782 20.75 -34.52 9.21
CA GLY A 782 21.83 -35.18 8.47
C GLY A 782 21.60 -36.65 8.14
N ALA A 783 20.57 -37.30 8.71
CA ALA A 783 20.22 -38.67 8.34
C ALA A 783 19.55 -38.74 6.96
N THR A 784 19.74 -39.86 6.27
CA THR A 784 18.97 -40.23 5.07
C THR A 784 17.85 -41.18 5.50
N VAL A 785 16.63 -40.90 5.06
CA VAL A 785 15.41 -41.68 5.35
C VAL A 785 14.65 -41.94 4.05
N THR A 786 13.85 -43.00 3.99
CA THR A 786 12.90 -43.18 2.88
C THR A 786 11.54 -42.60 3.24
N LEU A 787 10.89 -41.95 2.26
CA LEU A 787 9.55 -41.39 2.41
C LEU A 787 8.74 -41.56 1.12
N SER A 788 7.48 -41.15 1.13
CA SER A 788 6.66 -41.03 -0.09
C SER A 788 5.99 -39.67 -0.15
N LEU A 789 5.81 -39.11 -1.35
CA LEU A 789 5.19 -37.82 -1.60
C LEU A 789 3.90 -37.97 -2.41
N THR A 790 2.89 -37.18 -2.08
CA THR A 790 1.75 -36.90 -2.96
C THR A 790 2.18 -36.07 -4.19
N PRO A 791 1.36 -35.95 -5.24
CA PRO A 791 1.62 -35.03 -6.35
C PRO A 791 1.86 -33.57 -5.90
N ALA A 792 1.13 -33.13 -4.88
CA ALA A 792 1.30 -31.82 -4.24
C ALA A 792 2.54 -31.70 -3.33
N SER A 793 3.41 -32.72 -3.30
CA SER A 793 4.63 -32.82 -2.48
C SER A 793 4.42 -32.81 -0.96
N GLU A 794 3.19 -33.02 -0.48
CA GLU A 794 2.95 -33.35 0.93
C GLU A 794 3.35 -34.82 1.19
N ILE A 795 4.05 -35.06 2.30
CA ILE A 795 4.64 -36.36 2.69
C ILE A 795 3.54 -37.30 3.18
N VAL A 796 3.45 -38.49 2.58
CA VAL A 796 2.41 -39.49 2.84
C VAL A 796 2.55 -40.06 4.24
N VAL A 797 1.46 -40.07 5.01
CA VAL A 797 1.43 -40.63 6.37
C VAL A 797 0.83 -42.05 6.34
N PRO A 798 1.60 -43.10 6.66
CA PRO A 798 1.08 -44.46 6.76
C PRO A 798 0.28 -44.66 8.05
N ALA A 799 -0.48 -45.77 8.11
CA ALA A 799 -1.36 -46.10 9.24
C ALA A 799 -0.65 -46.25 10.61
N ASP A 800 0.68 -46.44 10.61
CA ASP A 800 1.52 -46.20 11.79
C ASP A 800 2.41 -44.96 11.53
N PRO A 801 2.10 -43.79 12.14
CA PRO A 801 2.83 -42.54 11.93
C PRO A 801 4.35 -42.64 12.09
N THR A 802 4.86 -43.50 12.98
CA THR A 802 6.31 -43.71 13.14
C THR A 802 7.01 -44.38 11.94
N LYS A 803 6.30 -44.63 10.84
CA LYS A 803 6.83 -45.13 9.57
C LYS A 803 6.82 -44.11 8.42
N THR A 804 6.55 -42.83 8.70
CA THR A 804 6.59 -41.76 7.68
C THR A 804 8.00 -41.55 7.09
N PHE A 805 9.05 -41.85 7.86
CA PHE A 805 10.45 -41.65 7.51
C PHE A 805 11.27 -42.91 7.89
N GLN A 806 11.30 -43.91 7.00
CA GLN A 806 12.00 -45.20 7.18
C GLN A 806 12.74 -45.59 5.89
#